data_AF-A0A937AEX6-F1
#
_entry.id   AF-A0A937AEX6-F1
#
_cell.length_a   1.000
_cell.length_b   1.000
_cell.length_c   1.000
_cell.angle_alpha   90.00
_cell.angle_beta   90.00
_cell.angle_gamma   90.00
#
_symmetry.space_group_name_H-M   'P 1'
#
loop_
_entity.id
_entity.type
_entity.pdbx_description
1 polymer ?
#
loop_
_entity_poly.entity_id
_entity_poly.type
_entity_poly.pdbx_seq_one_letter_code
_entity_poly.pdbx_strand_id
1 'polypeptide(L)'
;MRKFYLFLFVFTAFITVAKSQSPDLFNYQAYIQDGEGNAIPNTEISLLIEIITEQVNGEIIYSESHSIETDINSMISLHVGAGENPSGQFSMIDWNGYKTFIKTSIDLEGGTNYELIGINQMVSVPYALNAKKANTLQTPTILIGNGQDESVLTIKNNNYSRFASYSASNNSDQNAPFVGYKSRGTLSSPTNIQAEDRITGIYGYAYGNGNYFGNAAVELIAGEQSGSNGLSSYIKFGTTNIGSNQRQERMRIAENGNIGIGTENPQYKLDVSGEINATDIFIEGTSIQSMIQSNTDLGNKIEITGNGQDIDLITLKNENYSRVASYSISDNAEQNAPFVGYKARGSINTPANIQAEDRITGIYGYAYGNGNYCGNAAVELIAGEQSGSNGMSSYIKFGTTNIGSIQRQERMRIAENGNIGIGTENPQYKLDVSGGINATDILIEGTSIQSMIQSNTDLGNKIEITGNGQDIDLITLKNENYSRVASYSISDNAEQNAPFVGYKARGSINTPANIQAEDRITGIYGYAYGNGNYFGNAAVELIAGEQSGSNGMSSYIKFGTTNIGSIQRQERMRIAENGNVGIGTSTPKSKLQVTDGDIYIENASKGVIMTSPNGNCWRMTVNDTGNPVFTSINCPQ
;
A
#
# COMPACT_ATOMS: atom_id res chain seq x y z
N MET A 1 -52.65 77.12 51.00
CA MET A 1 -51.91 76.31 49.99
C MET A 1 -52.45 76.40 48.55
N ARG A 2 -53.53 77.15 48.24
CA ARG A 2 -54.03 77.33 46.86
C ARG A 2 -53.43 78.52 46.09
N LYS A 3 -52.65 79.40 46.76
CA LYS A 3 -52.04 80.60 46.16
C LYS A 3 -50.57 80.42 45.71
N PHE A 4 -49.95 79.26 46.02
CA PHE A 4 -48.54 78.99 45.66
C PHE A 4 -48.39 78.25 44.32
N TYR A 5 -49.38 77.43 43.94
CA TYR A 5 -49.40 76.74 42.64
C TYR A 5 -49.71 77.66 41.45
N LEU A 6 -50.38 78.80 41.70
CA LEU A 6 -50.64 79.80 40.65
C LEU A 6 -49.37 80.57 40.26
N PHE A 7 -48.39 80.68 41.17
CA PHE A 7 -47.13 81.38 40.90
C PHE A 7 -46.10 80.49 40.20
N LEU A 8 -46.18 79.16 40.38
CA LEU A 8 -45.29 78.19 39.72
C LEU A 8 -45.74 77.85 38.29
N PHE A 9 -47.03 77.98 37.98
CA PHE A 9 -47.58 77.77 36.62
C PHE A 9 -47.37 78.98 35.69
N VAL A 10 -47.17 80.18 36.25
CA VAL A 10 -46.90 81.41 35.47
C VAL A 10 -45.43 81.53 35.07
N PHE A 11 -44.51 80.81 35.72
CA PHE A 11 -43.06 80.89 35.44
C PHE A 11 -42.56 79.81 34.45
N THR A 12 -43.34 78.76 34.17
CA THR A 12 -42.97 77.67 33.23
C THR A 12 -43.54 77.85 31.80
N ALA A 13 -44.32 78.91 31.56
CA ALA A 13 -44.81 79.26 30.21
C ALA A 13 -43.92 80.28 29.47
N PHE A 14 -42.84 80.76 30.09
CA PHE A 14 -41.86 81.67 29.48
C PHE A 14 -40.66 80.90 28.90
N ILE A 15 -40.92 80.03 27.93
CA ILE A 15 -39.90 79.59 26.96
C ILE A 15 -40.48 79.92 25.58
N THR A 16 -40.36 81.20 25.19
CA THR A 16 -40.54 81.58 23.80
C THR A 16 -39.23 81.33 23.06
N VAL A 17 -39.28 80.36 22.15
CA VAL A 17 -38.35 80.18 21.04
C VAL A 17 -38.22 81.53 20.34
N ALA A 18 -37.04 82.13 20.39
CA ALA A 18 -36.68 83.24 19.51
C ALA A 18 -36.69 82.72 18.08
N LYS A 19 -37.80 82.95 17.36
CA LYS A 19 -37.80 82.82 15.91
C LYS A 19 -36.98 83.98 15.36
N SER A 20 -35.77 83.68 14.89
CA SER A 20 -35.09 84.55 13.94
C SER A 20 -35.87 84.49 12.63
N GLN A 21 -36.86 85.38 12.49
CA GLN A 21 -37.48 85.67 11.20
C GLN A 21 -36.77 86.90 10.64
N SER A 22 -36.31 86.80 9.39
CA SER A 22 -35.89 87.98 8.65
C SER A 22 -37.06 88.98 8.66
N PRO A 23 -36.83 90.27 8.98
CA PRO A 23 -37.89 91.27 8.93
C PRO A 23 -38.53 91.29 7.53
N ASP A 24 -39.87 91.28 7.47
CA ASP A 24 -40.66 91.37 6.23
C ASP A 24 -40.79 92.84 5.77
N LEU A 25 -39.65 93.53 5.61
CA LEU A 25 -39.57 94.92 5.17
C LEU A 25 -38.20 95.24 4.55
N PHE A 26 -38.11 96.32 3.78
CA PHE A 26 -36.82 96.86 3.29
C PHE A 26 -36.78 98.39 3.35
N ASN A 27 -35.58 98.97 3.40
CA ASN A 27 -35.38 100.42 3.45
C ASN A 27 -35.60 101.08 2.07
N TYR A 28 -36.27 102.22 2.06
CA TYR A 28 -36.44 103.08 0.89
C TYR A 28 -36.14 104.54 1.24
N GLN A 29 -35.35 105.21 0.39
CA GLN A 29 -35.01 106.62 0.53
C GLN A 29 -35.21 107.32 -0.81
N ALA A 30 -35.73 108.54 -0.76
CA ALA A 30 -35.89 109.38 -1.95
C ALA A 30 -35.60 110.85 -1.64
N TYR A 31 -35.32 111.62 -2.69
CA TYR A 31 -35.15 113.06 -2.66
C TYR A 31 -36.33 113.70 -3.39
N ILE A 32 -37.03 114.64 -2.75
CA ILE A 32 -38.29 115.20 -3.23
C ILE A 32 -38.06 116.60 -3.80
N GLN A 33 -38.52 116.82 -5.03
CA GLN A 33 -38.44 118.09 -5.77
C GLN A 33 -39.80 118.44 -6.37
N ASP A 34 -40.05 119.73 -6.59
CA ASP A 34 -41.20 120.20 -7.37
C ASP A 34 -41.00 120.01 -8.89
N GLY A 35 -42.03 120.30 -9.69
CA GLY A 35 -41.98 120.20 -11.15
C GLY A 35 -41.01 121.16 -11.85
N GLU A 36 -40.40 122.08 -11.11
CA GLU A 36 -39.37 123.03 -11.56
C GLU A 36 -37.96 122.62 -11.08
N GLY A 37 -37.85 121.55 -10.31
CA GLY A 37 -36.60 121.00 -9.77
C GLY A 37 -36.15 121.62 -8.44
N ASN A 38 -36.97 122.46 -7.80
CA ASN A 38 -36.65 123.04 -6.49
C ASN A 38 -36.88 122.01 -5.39
N ALA A 39 -36.05 122.08 -4.35
CA ALA A 39 -36.15 121.22 -3.18
C ALA A 39 -37.40 121.57 -2.34
N ILE A 40 -38.10 120.57 -1.81
CA ILE A 40 -39.28 120.73 -0.94
C ILE A 40 -38.92 120.28 0.49
N PRO A 41 -38.24 121.09 1.33
CA PRO A 41 -37.83 120.70 2.68
C PRO A 41 -38.92 120.95 3.73
N ASN A 42 -38.90 120.20 4.84
CA ASN A 42 -39.80 120.33 6.00
C ASN A 42 -41.27 120.44 5.63
N THR A 43 -41.71 119.61 4.68
CA THR A 43 -43.08 119.60 4.18
C THR A 43 -43.68 118.22 4.40
N GLU A 44 -44.88 118.18 5.00
CA GLU A 44 -45.64 116.94 5.16
C GLU A 44 -46.18 116.50 3.80
N ILE A 45 -45.77 115.32 3.34
CA ILE A 45 -46.17 114.73 2.08
C ILE A 45 -46.75 113.33 2.33
N SER A 46 -47.56 112.85 1.40
CA SER A 46 -48.02 111.47 1.39
C SER A 46 -47.45 110.72 0.20
N LEU A 47 -47.01 109.48 0.40
CA LEU A 47 -46.50 108.60 -0.65
C LEU A 47 -47.33 107.33 -0.74
N LEU A 48 -47.65 106.92 -1.95
CA LEU A 48 -48.21 105.62 -2.25
C LEU A 48 -47.13 104.75 -2.91
N ILE A 49 -46.75 103.67 -2.24
CA ILE A 49 -45.80 102.67 -2.70
C ILE A 49 -46.56 101.44 -3.16
N GLU A 50 -46.33 101.03 -4.40
CA GLU A 50 -46.94 99.84 -5.01
C GLU A 50 -45.85 98.90 -5.53
N ILE A 51 -46.02 97.59 -5.34
CA ILE A 51 -45.16 96.56 -5.90
C ILE A 51 -45.89 95.90 -7.06
N ILE A 52 -45.23 95.90 -8.22
CA ILE A 52 -45.75 95.29 -9.46
C ILE A 52 -44.76 94.24 -10.00
N THR A 53 -45.27 93.21 -10.66
CA THR A 53 -44.46 92.11 -11.21
C THR A 53 -44.50 92.04 -12.74
N GLU A 54 -43.52 91.35 -13.31
CA GLU A 54 -43.31 91.06 -14.74
C GLU A 54 -42.94 92.24 -15.64
N GLN A 55 -43.68 93.35 -15.59
CA GLN A 55 -43.51 94.53 -16.45
C GLN A 55 -43.96 95.83 -15.77
N VAL A 56 -43.62 96.99 -16.34
CA VAL A 56 -43.91 98.32 -15.74
C VAL A 56 -45.42 98.65 -15.62
N ASN A 57 -46.28 97.93 -16.34
CA ASN A 57 -47.74 98.00 -16.21
C ASN A 57 -48.33 96.69 -15.65
N GLY A 58 -47.54 95.95 -14.86
CA GLY A 58 -47.94 94.69 -14.26
C GLY A 58 -49.02 94.84 -13.19
N GLU A 59 -49.52 93.71 -12.71
CA GLU A 59 -50.48 93.65 -11.61
C GLU A 59 -49.84 94.20 -10.32
N ILE A 60 -50.59 95.01 -9.58
CA ILE A 60 -50.19 95.46 -8.24
C ILE A 60 -50.46 94.33 -7.26
N ILE A 61 -49.39 93.72 -6.78
CA ILE A 61 -49.45 92.60 -5.82
C ILE A 61 -49.37 93.06 -4.37
N TYR A 62 -48.93 94.30 -4.15
CA TYR A 62 -48.90 94.94 -2.84
C TYR A 62 -48.94 96.46 -2.98
N SER A 63 -49.64 97.15 -2.08
CA SER A 63 -49.60 98.62 -1.98
C SER A 63 -49.65 99.07 -0.54
N GLU A 64 -49.04 100.21 -0.21
CA GLU A 64 -49.10 100.86 1.10
C GLU A 64 -48.91 102.38 0.97
N SER A 65 -49.45 103.16 1.91
CA SER A 65 -49.29 104.61 1.98
C SER A 65 -48.40 105.03 3.15
N HIS A 66 -47.64 106.11 3.01
CA HIS A 66 -46.82 106.69 4.07
C HIS A 66 -47.06 108.20 4.16
N SER A 67 -47.43 108.71 5.34
CA SER A 67 -47.41 110.15 5.63
C SER A 67 -46.08 110.49 6.29
N ILE A 68 -45.25 111.31 5.65
CA ILE A 68 -43.89 111.61 6.10
C ILE A 68 -43.53 113.08 5.82
N GLU A 69 -42.80 113.70 6.74
CA GLU A 69 -42.25 115.04 6.54
C GLU A 69 -40.87 114.94 5.86
N THR A 70 -40.65 115.72 4.81
CA THR A 70 -39.33 115.81 4.17
C THR A 70 -38.32 116.49 5.10
N ASP A 71 -37.06 116.07 5.11
CA ASP A 71 -36.05 116.69 5.96
C ASP A 71 -35.57 118.07 5.42
N ILE A 72 -34.65 118.72 6.14
CA ILE A 72 -34.02 119.99 5.72
C ILE A 72 -33.36 119.92 4.33
N ASN A 73 -32.97 118.73 3.89
CA ASN A 73 -32.37 118.47 2.59
C ASN A 73 -33.41 117.91 1.60
N SER A 74 -34.71 117.93 1.91
CA SER A 74 -35.77 117.35 1.07
C SER A 74 -35.64 115.84 0.84
N MET A 75 -34.97 115.12 1.74
CA MET A 75 -34.91 113.67 1.73
C MET A 75 -35.99 113.06 2.62
N ILE A 76 -36.40 111.85 2.23
CA ILE A 76 -37.26 110.97 3.04
C ILE A 76 -36.57 109.62 3.25
N SER A 77 -36.91 108.97 4.36
CA SER A 77 -36.48 107.61 4.66
C SER A 77 -37.63 106.85 5.30
N LEU A 78 -38.02 105.73 4.69
CA LEU A 78 -39.13 104.89 5.14
C LEU A 78 -38.79 103.40 4.99
N HIS A 79 -39.59 102.55 5.63
CA HIS A 79 -39.50 101.09 5.47
C HIS A 79 -40.68 100.61 4.64
N VAL A 80 -40.41 100.01 3.48
CA VAL A 80 -41.44 99.41 2.65
C VAL A 80 -41.85 98.07 3.23
N GLY A 81 -43.15 97.85 3.41
CA GLY A 81 -43.72 96.71 4.15
C GLY A 81 -44.20 97.07 5.57
N ALA A 82 -44.08 98.34 5.96
CA ALA A 82 -44.49 98.87 7.27
C ALA A 82 -45.36 100.14 7.17
N GLY A 83 -45.93 100.42 5.99
CA GLY A 83 -46.80 101.57 5.75
C GLY A 83 -48.23 101.41 6.25
N GLU A 84 -49.01 102.46 6.08
CA GLU A 84 -50.43 102.53 6.41
C GLU A 84 -51.28 102.00 5.25
N ASN A 85 -52.51 101.56 5.56
CA ASN A 85 -53.49 101.05 4.58
C ASN A 85 -52.95 100.00 3.57
N PRO A 86 -52.26 98.94 4.02
CA PRO A 86 -51.70 97.97 3.08
C PRO A 86 -52.79 97.18 2.36
N SER A 87 -52.64 97.00 1.04
CA SER A 87 -53.38 96.03 0.23
C SER A 87 -52.44 94.90 -0.16
N GLY A 88 -52.83 93.65 0.08
CA GLY A 88 -51.94 92.48 -0.02
C GLY A 88 -51.15 92.19 1.26
N GLN A 89 -50.47 91.04 1.33
CA GLN A 89 -49.60 90.67 2.46
C GLN A 89 -48.14 90.63 2.01
N PHE A 90 -47.31 91.51 2.55
CA PHE A 90 -45.90 91.65 2.15
C PHE A 90 -45.10 90.34 2.29
N SER A 91 -45.34 89.57 3.35
CA SER A 91 -44.69 88.28 3.63
C SER A 91 -45.11 87.13 2.70
N MET A 92 -46.21 87.30 1.96
CA MET A 92 -46.68 86.32 0.97
C MET A 92 -46.25 86.66 -0.46
N ILE A 93 -45.51 87.75 -0.66
CA ILE A 93 -44.97 88.10 -1.98
C ILE A 93 -43.97 87.02 -2.39
N ASP A 94 -44.25 86.34 -3.51
CA ASP A 94 -43.29 85.40 -4.10
C ASP A 94 -42.23 86.18 -4.91
N TRP A 95 -41.06 86.33 -4.30
CA TRP A 95 -39.91 86.98 -4.91
C TRP A 95 -39.16 86.05 -5.89
N ASN A 96 -39.52 84.76 -6.00
CA ASN A 96 -38.85 83.81 -6.88
C ASN A 96 -39.44 83.83 -8.29
N GLY A 97 -38.60 84.17 -9.28
CA GLY A 97 -38.88 83.87 -10.70
C GLY A 97 -39.50 85.00 -11.52
N TYR A 98 -39.94 86.10 -10.90
CA TYR A 98 -40.48 87.27 -11.61
C TYR A 98 -39.55 88.49 -11.53
N LYS A 99 -39.59 89.37 -12.54
CA LYS A 99 -39.01 90.72 -12.42
C LYS A 99 -39.97 91.57 -11.60
N THR A 100 -39.49 92.24 -10.55
CA THR A 100 -40.34 93.05 -9.65
C THR A 100 -39.96 94.52 -9.75
N PHE A 101 -40.94 95.41 -9.68
CA PHE A 101 -40.75 96.86 -9.74
C PHE A 101 -41.46 97.54 -8.56
N ILE A 102 -40.93 98.69 -8.14
CA ILE A 102 -41.55 99.60 -7.18
C ILE A 102 -42.10 100.81 -7.93
N LYS A 103 -43.41 101.05 -7.78
CA LYS A 103 -44.14 102.19 -8.33
C LYS A 103 -44.41 103.17 -7.19
N THR A 104 -44.01 104.42 -7.37
CA THR A 104 -44.06 105.45 -6.34
C THR A 104 -44.89 106.63 -6.83
N SER A 105 -45.94 106.97 -6.09
CA SER A 105 -46.77 108.14 -6.34
C SER A 105 -46.78 109.05 -5.10
N ILE A 106 -46.98 110.36 -5.28
CA ILE A 106 -46.86 111.37 -4.21
C ILE A 106 -48.08 112.31 -4.20
N ASP A 107 -48.44 112.78 -3.01
CA ASP A 107 -49.29 113.95 -2.82
C ASP A 107 -48.50 114.96 -1.98
N LEU A 108 -48.14 116.09 -2.59
CA LEU A 108 -47.34 117.14 -1.95
C LEU A 108 -48.12 117.94 -0.89
N GLU A 109 -49.44 117.81 -0.84
CA GLU A 109 -50.30 118.43 0.18
C GLU A 109 -50.59 117.48 1.35
N GLY A 110 -49.97 116.29 1.38
CA GLY A 110 -50.17 115.30 2.44
C GLY A 110 -51.52 114.58 2.38
N GLY A 111 -52.25 114.70 1.26
CA GLY A 111 -53.57 114.11 1.04
C GLY A 111 -53.54 112.70 0.44
N THR A 112 -54.57 112.40 -0.37
CA THR A 112 -54.74 111.11 -1.07
C THR A 112 -54.83 111.26 -2.59
N ASN A 113 -54.58 112.46 -3.13
CA ASN A 113 -54.58 112.75 -4.56
C ASN A 113 -53.18 112.51 -5.13
N TYR A 114 -52.79 111.23 -5.22
CA TYR A 114 -51.45 110.86 -5.63
C TYR A 114 -51.17 111.08 -7.13
N GLU A 115 -50.04 111.71 -7.45
CA GLU A 115 -49.44 111.80 -8.77
C GLU A 115 -48.26 110.82 -8.91
N LEU A 116 -48.16 110.13 -10.05
CA LEU A 116 -47.09 109.16 -10.29
C LEU A 116 -45.73 109.84 -10.49
N ILE A 117 -44.75 109.54 -9.63
CA ILE A 117 -43.37 110.02 -9.79
C ILE A 117 -42.53 109.05 -10.64
N GLY A 118 -42.68 107.73 -10.43
CA GLY A 118 -41.85 106.79 -11.16
C GLY A 118 -42.06 105.31 -10.85
N ILE A 119 -41.51 104.48 -11.74
CA ILE A 119 -41.54 103.02 -11.66
C ILE A 119 -40.11 102.51 -11.86
N ASN A 120 -39.53 101.85 -10.86
CA ASN A 120 -38.15 101.38 -10.87
C ASN A 120 -38.06 99.87 -10.64
N GLN A 121 -37.20 99.17 -11.39
CA GLN A 121 -37.00 97.73 -11.17
C GLN A 121 -36.20 97.47 -9.88
N MET A 122 -36.64 96.53 -9.06
CA MET A 122 -35.88 96.02 -7.93
C MET A 122 -34.85 94.99 -8.40
N VAL A 123 -33.60 95.15 -7.98
CA VAL A 123 -32.49 94.23 -8.25
C VAL A 123 -32.03 93.54 -6.97
N SER A 124 -31.67 92.26 -7.06
CA SER A 124 -31.31 91.45 -5.88
C SER A 124 -30.04 91.96 -5.20
N VAL A 125 -30.08 92.02 -3.86
CA VAL A 125 -28.91 92.31 -3.01
C VAL A 125 -28.14 91.01 -2.64
N PRO A 126 -26.87 91.08 -2.17
CA PRO A 126 -26.04 89.89 -1.90
C PRO A 126 -26.67 88.84 -0.96
N TYR A 127 -27.48 89.26 0.02
CA TYR A 127 -28.19 88.35 0.93
C TYR A 127 -29.19 87.44 0.20
N ALA A 128 -29.94 88.00 -0.77
CA ALA A 128 -30.89 87.24 -1.59
C ALA A 128 -30.19 86.24 -2.53
N LEU A 129 -29.00 86.59 -3.04
CA LEU A 129 -28.19 85.67 -3.87
C LEU A 129 -27.67 84.46 -3.08
N ASN A 130 -27.35 84.64 -1.79
CA ASN A 130 -26.88 83.54 -0.94
C ASN A 130 -28.01 82.56 -0.60
N ALA A 131 -29.23 83.05 -0.32
CA ALA A 131 -30.39 82.21 -0.02
C ALA A 131 -30.74 81.23 -1.16
N LYS A 132 -30.54 81.63 -2.43
CA LYS A 132 -30.79 80.77 -3.60
C LYS A 132 -29.91 79.51 -3.65
N LYS A 133 -28.70 79.54 -3.08
CA LYS A 133 -27.79 78.38 -3.05
C LYS A 133 -28.15 77.34 -1.98
N ALA A 134 -28.94 77.72 -0.97
CA ALA A 134 -29.32 76.82 0.13
C ALA A 134 -30.44 75.83 -0.25
N ASN A 135 -31.21 76.10 -1.31
CA ASN A 135 -32.39 75.31 -1.69
C ASN A 135 -32.07 74.09 -2.59
N THR A 136 -30.78 73.82 -2.87
CA THR A 136 -30.33 72.75 -3.78
C THR A 136 -29.76 71.49 -3.09
N LEU A 137 -29.89 71.35 -1.78
CA LEU A 137 -29.50 70.11 -1.07
C LEU A 137 -30.63 69.07 -1.14
N GLN A 138 -30.60 68.20 -2.16
CA GLN A 138 -31.37 66.95 -2.18
C GLN A 138 -30.82 65.99 -1.12
N THR A 139 -31.62 65.67 -0.11
CA THR A 139 -31.36 64.55 0.80
C THR A 139 -31.56 63.22 0.06
N PRO A 140 -30.58 62.29 0.04
CA PRO A 140 -30.79 60.99 -0.58
C PRO A 140 -31.76 60.17 0.28
N THR A 141 -32.90 59.79 -0.28
CA THR A 141 -33.83 58.86 0.36
C THR A 141 -33.29 57.43 0.22
N ILE A 142 -33.00 56.77 1.35
CA ILE A 142 -32.64 55.34 1.40
C ILE A 142 -33.93 54.52 1.34
N LEU A 143 -34.07 53.64 0.35
CA LEU A 143 -35.16 52.65 0.28
C LEU A 143 -34.65 51.30 0.81
N ILE A 144 -35.30 50.75 1.84
CA ILE A 144 -35.11 49.38 2.33
C ILE A 144 -36.34 48.57 1.91
N GLY A 145 -36.16 47.58 1.03
CA GLY A 145 -37.25 46.74 0.51
C GLY A 145 -37.68 45.64 1.50
N ASN A 146 -38.99 45.39 1.59
CA ASN A 146 -39.59 44.29 2.33
C ASN A 146 -39.88 43.10 1.40
N GLY A 147 -39.10 42.02 1.51
CA GLY A 147 -39.53 40.65 1.18
C GLY A 147 -39.44 40.18 -0.28
N GLN A 148 -38.74 39.05 -0.44
CA GLN A 148 -38.55 38.22 -1.65
C GLN A 148 -37.52 38.77 -2.65
N ASP A 149 -36.28 38.28 -2.47
CA ASP A 149 -35.08 38.41 -3.29
C ASP A 149 -34.58 39.80 -3.73
N GLU A 150 -33.34 40.04 -3.34
CA GLU A 150 -32.40 41.10 -3.78
C GLU A 150 -32.75 42.56 -3.46
N SER A 151 -32.17 43.09 -2.38
CA SER A 151 -31.10 44.10 -2.52
C SER A 151 -30.36 44.35 -1.20
N VAL A 152 -29.11 43.88 -1.13
CA VAL A 152 -28.05 44.56 -0.38
C VAL A 152 -27.92 45.96 -0.99
N LEU A 153 -27.67 46.99 -0.16
CA LEU A 153 -27.29 48.33 -0.58
C LEU A 153 -26.48 48.29 -1.90
N THR A 154 -27.09 48.74 -2.99
CA THR A 154 -26.45 48.74 -4.31
C THR A 154 -25.96 50.14 -4.63
N ILE A 155 -24.67 50.39 -4.43
CA ILE A 155 -23.98 51.56 -4.99
C ILE A 155 -23.52 51.18 -6.39
N LYS A 156 -24.14 51.78 -7.43
CA LYS A 156 -23.74 51.56 -8.82
C LYS A 156 -22.58 52.48 -9.18
N ASN A 157 -21.48 51.92 -9.67
CA ASN A 157 -20.50 52.60 -10.51
C ASN A 157 -20.33 51.77 -11.79
N ASN A 158 -20.14 52.43 -12.93
CA ASN A 158 -20.27 51.88 -14.29
C ASN A 158 -19.21 50.84 -14.70
N ASN A 159 -18.41 50.27 -13.79
CA ASN A 159 -17.51 49.15 -14.06
C ASN A 159 -17.37 48.29 -12.79
N TYR A 160 -17.82 47.03 -12.85
CA TYR A 160 -18.03 46.08 -11.74
C TYR A 160 -16.94 45.99 -10.64
N SER A 161 -17.35 46.11 -9.36
CA SER A 161 -17.37 45.01 -8.37
C SER A 161 -17.80 45.49 -6.97
N ARG A 162 -18.60 44.65 -6.29
CA ARG A 162 -19.36 44.94 -5.08
C ARG A 162 -18.54 44.66 -3.82
N PHE A 163 -18.44 45.62 -2.90
CA PHE A 163 -18.23 45.36 -1.47
C PHE A 163 -18.88 46.49 -0.67
N ALA A 164 -19.93 46.18 0.09
CA ALA A 164 -20.48 47.07 1.09
C ALA A 164 -20.37 46.36 2.44
N SER A 165 -19.25 46.55 3.13
CA SER A 165 -19.14 46.20 4.55
C SER A 165 -19.66 47.39 5.36
N TYR A 166 -20.77 47.20 6.07
CA TYR A 166 -21.19 48.10 7.15
C TYR A 166 -21.07 47.32 8.46
N SER A 167 -20.23 47.82 9.38
CA SER A 167 -20.17 47.33 10.76
C SER A 167 -20.55 48.47 11.70
N ALA A 168 -21.49 48.21 12.59
CA ALA A 168 -21.72 48.98 13.80
C ALA A 168 -22.12 48.01 14.91
N SER A 169 -21.23 47.77 15.87
CA SER A 169 -21.52 47.00 17.09
C SER A 169 -20.51 47.33 18.19
N ASN A 170 -20.99 47.52 19.42
CA ASN A 170 -20.20 47.89 20.60
C ASN A 170 -19.63 46.67 21.37
N ASN A 171 -19.44 45.52 20.72
CA ASN A 171 -18.91 44.30 21.34
C ASN A 171 -17.65 43.80 20.60
N SER A 172 -16.61 43.44 21.36
CA SER A 172 -15.24 43.26 20.89
C SER A 172 -14.97 42.12 19.90
N ASP A 173 -15.92 41.22 19.66
CA ASP A 173 -15.72 40.03 18.79
C ASP A 173 -16.37 40.16 17.39
N GLN A 174 -17.00 41.30 17.05
CA GLN A 174 -17.79 41.49 15.81
C GLN A 174 -17.16 42.42 14.76
N ASN A 175 -15.84 42.54 14.73
CA ASN A 175 -15.13 43.37 13.75
C ASN A 175 -14.88 42.68 12.38
N ALA A 176 -15.64 41.62 12.06
CA ALA A 176 -15.53 40.95 10.76
C ALA A 176 -16.24 41.74 9.65
N PRO A 177 -15.65 41.87 8.45
CA PRO A 177 -16.25 42.61 7.33
C PRO A 177 -17.53 41.95 6.77
N PHE A 178 -17.82 40.71 7.18
CA PHE A 178 -19.02 39.95 6.81
C PHE A 178 -19.57 39.23 8.03
N VAL A 179 -20.81 39.55 8.41
CA VAL A 179 -21.55 38.85 9.47
C VAL A 179 -22.92 38.48 8.93
N GLY A 180 -23.27 37.20 9.01
CA GLY A 180 -24.58 36.69 8.64
C GLY A 180 -25.39 36.27 9.85
N TYR A 181 -26.63 36.76 9.96
CA TYR A 181 -27.58 36.33 10.97
C TYR A 181 -28.75 35.62 10.28
N LYS A 182 -29.15 34.48 10.82
CA LYS A 182 -30.32 33.73 10.34
C LYS A 182 -31.22 33.36 11.51
N SER A 183 -32.49 33.65 11.36
CA SER A 183 -33.59 33.11 12.16
C SER A 183 -34.68 32.60 11.22
N ARG A 184 -35.55 31.74 11.73
CA ARG A 184 -36.85 31.44 11.11
C ARG A 184 -37.93 32.33 11.74
N GLY A 185 -39.18 32.23 11.30
CA GLY A 185 -40.28 33.05 11.82
C GLY A 185 -40.26 34.47 11.26
N THR A 186 -40.66 35.44 12.08
CA THR A 186 -40.71 36.87 11.68
C THR A 186 -39.69 37.70 12.45
N LEU A 187 -39.34 38.89 11.96
CA LEU A 187 -38.43 39.81 12.66
C LEU A 187 -38.89 40.16 14.09
N SER A 188 -40.21 40.23 14.32
CA SER A 188 -40.82 40.52 15.62
C SER A 188 -41.05 39.28 16.49
N SER A 189 -40.92 38.08 15.92
CA SER A 189 -41.06 36.80 16.62
C SER A 189 -40.17 35.76 15.94
N PRO A 190 -38.84 35.81 16.20
CA PRO A 190 -37.90 34.87 15.62
C PRO A 190 -38.12 33.49 16.22
N THR A 191 -38.00 32.47 15.38
CA THR A 191 -37.99 31.06 15.79
C THR A 191 -36.63 30.45 15.47
N ASN A 192 -36.31 29.37 16.16
CA ASN A 192 -35.04 28.67 15.99
C ASN A 192 -34.88 28.20 14.54
N ILE A 193 -33.67 28.37 14.01
CA ILE A 193 -33.27 27.75 12.75
C ILE A 193 -33.22 26.22 12.95
N GLN A 194 -33.37 25.45 11.87
CA GLN A 194 -33.33 23.97 11.88
C GLN A 194 -32.05 23.47 11.21
N ALA A 195 -31.75 22.18 11.37
CA ALA A 195 -30.67 21.54 10.63
C ALA A 195 -30.83 21.77 9.11
N GLU A 196 -29.71 21.92 8.42
CA GLU A 196 -29.59 22.29 7.00
C GLU A 196 -30.04 23.72 6.64
N ASP A 197 -30.43 24.55 7.62
CA ASP A 197 -30.63 25.97 7.36
C ASP A 197 -29.31 26.67 7.02
N ARG A 198 -29.29 27.30 5.85
CA ARG A 198 -28.19 28.19 5.46
C ARG A 198 -28.22 29.45 6.31
N ILE A 199 -27.18 29.64 7.11
CA ILE A 199 -26.97 30.82 7.95
C ILE A 199 -26.54 31.99 7.07
N THR A 200 -25.52 31.75 6.25
CA THR A 200 -24.98 32.73 5.30
C THR A 200 -24.10 32.02 4.27
N GLY A 201 -23.65 32.74 3.23
CA GLY A 201 -22.73 32.18 2.26
C GLY A 201 -22.18 33.21 1.29
N ILE A 202 -21.09 32.84 0.63
CA ILE A 202 -20.46 33.59 -0.46
C ILE A 202 -20.75 32.82 -1.75
N TYR A 203 -21.38 33.48 -2.72
CA TYR A 203 -21.79 32.86 -3.98
C TYR A 203 -21.13 33.55 -5.18
N GLY A 204 -20.48 32.76 -6.02
CA GLY A 204 -20.02 33.18 -7.34
C GLY A 204 -21.07 32.84 -8.39
N TYR A 205 -21.67 33.87 -8.99
CA TYR A 205 -22.55 33.72 -10.15
C TYR A 205 -21.84 34.21 -11.40
N ALA A 206 -21.87 33.42 -12.48
CA ALA A 206 -21.37 33.83 -13.79
C ALA A 206 -22.51 33.87 -14.81
N TYR A 207 -22.44 34.83 -15.74
CA TYR A 207 -23.41 34.94 -16.83
C TYR A 207 -22.98 34.08 -18.02
N GLY A 208 -23.90 33.27 -18.54
CA GLY A 208 -23.73 32.50 -19.77
C GLY A 208 -25.07 32.09 -20.34
N ASN A 209 -25.18 31.94 -21.66
CA ASN A 209 -26.41 31.47 -22.33
C ASN A 209 -27.71 32.17 -21.87
N GLY A 210 -27.67 33.49 -21.65
CA GLY A 210 -28.85 34.25 -21.26
C GLY A 210 -29.17 34.29 -19.77
N ASN A 211 -28.48 33.52 -18.92
CA ASN A 211 -28.79 33.37 -17.49
C ASN A 211 -27.54 33.49 -16.60
N TYR A 212 -27.76 33.77 -15.32
CA TYR A 212 -26.73 33.64 -14.28
C TYR A 212 -26.77 32.24 -13.66
N PHE A 213 -25.62 31.60 -13.56
CA PHE A 213 -25.47 30.28 -12.93
C PHE A 213 -24.62 30.38 -11.67
N GLY A 214 -25.01 29.69 -10.60
CA GLY A 214 -24.26 29.64 -9.34
C GLY A 214 -23.10 28.66 -9.41
N ASN A 215 -21.96 29.08 -9.96
CA ASN A 215 -20.86 28.19 -10.30
C ASN A 215 -20.02 27.72 -9.11
N ALA A 216 -19.87 28.55 -8.07
CA ALA A 216 -19.10 28.24 -6.88
C ALA A 216 -19.73 28.86 -5.63
N ALA A 217 -19.60 28.21 -4.47
CA ALA A 217 -20.04 28.78 -3.20
C ALA A 217 -19.23 28.28 -2.00
N VAL A 218 -19.23 29.11 -0.96
CA VAL A 218 -18.90 28.74 0.42
C VAL A 218 -20.12 29.02 1.28
N GLU A 219 -20.64 28.01 1.95
CA GLU A 219 -21.92 28.08 2.67
C GLU A 219 -21.71 27.71 4.14
N LEU A 220 -22.19 28.57 5.05
CA LEU A 220 -22.24 28.29 6.47
C LEU A 220 -23.65 27.80 6.77
N ILE A 221 -23.76 26.56 7.26
CA ILE A 221 -25.03 25.86 7.42
C ILE A 221 -25.17 25.40 8.87
N ALA A 222 -26.40 25.49 9.39
CA ALA A 222 -26.75 24.95 10.69
C ALA A 222 -26.74 23.42 10.65
N GLY A 223 -26.01 22.80 11.57
CA GLY A 223 -26.02 21.36 11.81
C GLY A 223 -27.14 20.94 12.77
N GLU A 224 -26.99 19.77 13.39
CA GLU A 224 -27.99 19.22 14.31
C GLU A 224 -28.16 20.04 15.60
N GLN A 225 -29.35 19.92 16.19
CA GLN A 225 -29.80 20.69 17.35
C GLN A 225 -29.14 20.20 18.66
N SER A 226 -28.04 20.82 19.05
CA SER A 226 -27.34 20.52 20.31
C SER A 226 -27.86 21.36 21.49
N GLY A 227 -29.11 21.16 21.90
CA GLY A 227 -29.64 21.73 23.16
C GLY A 227 -29.81 23.26 23.23
N SER A 228 -29.95 23.80 24.45
CA SER A 228 -30.41 25.17 24.74
C SER A 228 -29.38 26.30 24.50
N ASN A 229 -28.17 25.98 24.04
CA ASN A 229 -27.04 26.93 23.98
C ASN A 229 -26.49 27.20 22.57
N GLY A 230 -27.20 26.81 21.51
CA GLY A 230 -26.84 27.08 20.12
C GLY A 230 -26.82 25.82 19.26
N LEU A 231 -26.96 25.99 17.94
CA LEU A 231 -26.83 24.88 17.00
C LEU A 231 -25.36 24.66 16.65
N SER A 232 -25.01 23.41 16.38
CA SER A 232 -23.79 23.13 15.64
C SER A 232 -23.87 23.76 14.24
N SER A 233 -22.74 23.97 13.59
CA SER A 233 -22.69 24.46 12.21
C SER A 233 -21.51 23.84 11.50
N TYR A 234 -21.60 23.79 10.17
CA TYR A 234 -20.54 23.29 9.33
C TYR A 234 -20.38 24.20 8.09
N ILE A 235 -19.26 24.06 7.40
CA ILE A 235 -18.94 24.85 6.20
C ILE A 235 -18.90 23.91 5.00
N LYS A 236 -19.64 24.25 3.94
CA LYS A 236 -19.63 23.55 2.65
C LYS A 236 -18.95 24.39 1.58
N PHE A 237 -18.07 23.75 0.81
CA PHE A 237 -17.46 24.30 -0.40
C PHE A 237 -18.02 23.55 -1.60
N GLY A 238 -18.64 24.27 -2.53
CA GLY A 238 -19.27 23.66 -3.70
C GLY A 238 -18.82 24.27 -5.02
N THR A 239 -18.68 23.42 -6.04
CA THR A 239 -18.41 23.83 -7.43
C THR A 239 -19.29 23.07 -8.42
N THR A 240 -19.44 23.62 -9.62
CA THR A 240 -20.13 22.98 -10.76
C THR A 240 -19.12 22.26 -11.65
N ASN A 241 -19.46 21.07 -12.16
CA ASN A 241 -18.68 20.43 -13.23
C ASN A 241 -18.85 21.21 -14.55
N ILE A 242 -17.89 21.08 -15.46
CA ILE A 242 -18.03 21.57 -16.83
C ILE A 242 -19.29 20.94 -17.45
N GLY A 243 -20.17 21.77 -18.01
CA GLY A 243 -21.44 21.33 -18.61
C GLY A 243 -22.59 21.06 -17.63
N SER A 244 -22.38 21.23 -16.32
CA SER A 244 -23.44 21.11 -15.30
C SER A 244 -23.92 22.50 -14.85
N ASN A 245 -25.21 22.62 -14.56
CA ASN A 245 -25.79 23.78 -13.86
C ASN A 245 -26.06 23.51 -12.36
N GLN A 246 -25.73 22.31 -11.87
CA GLN A 246 -25.90 21.90 -10.47
C GLN A 246 -24.56 21.94 -9.73
N ARG A 247 -24.52 22.67 -8.60
CA ARG A 247 -23.37 22.73 -7.70
C ARG A 247 -23.30 21.46 -6.86
N GLN A 248 -22.12 20.86 -6.80
CA GLN A 248 -21.82 19.70 -5.96
C GLN A 248 -20.94 20.12 -4.79
N GLU A 249 -21.16 19.51 -3.62
CA GLU A 249 -20.25 19.62 -2.48
C GLU A 249 -18.93 18.93 -2.81
N ARG A 250 -17.83 19.63 -2.62
CA ARG A 250 -16.47 19.13 -2.90
C ARG A 250 -15.67 18.92 -1.63
N MET A 251 -15.87 19.81 -0.67
CA MET A 251 -15.20 19.78 0.61
C MET A 251 -16.17 20.30 1.67
N ARG A 252 -16.10 19.71 2.87
CA ARG A 252 -16.75 20.26 4.05
C ARG A 252 -15.82 20.30 5.23
N ILE A 253 -16.07 21.26 6.12
CA ILE A 253 -15.60 21.22 7.49
C ILE A 253 -16.83 20.90 8.32
N ALA A 254 -16.92 19.67 8.80
CA ALA A 254 -18.04 19.16 9.57
C ALA A 254 -18.13 19.82 10.95
N GLU A 255 -19.25 19.59 11.62
CA GLU A 255 -19.62 20.14 12.93
C GLU A 255 -18.61 19.78 14.04
N ASN A 256 -17.92 18.66 13.89
CA ASN A 256 -16.87 18.18 14.80
C ASN A 256 -15.45 18.68 14.41
N GLY A 257 -15.35 19.54 13.40
CA GLY A 257 -14.12 20.09 12.86
C GLY A 257 -13.35 19.16 11.91
N ASN A 258 -13.90 18.00 11.56
CA ASN A 258 -13.28 17.12 10.56
C ASN A 258 -13.44 17.69 9.15
N ILE A 259 -12.42 17.53 8.32
CA ILE A 259 -12.43 17.94 6.92
C ILE A 259 -12.77 16.73 6.04
N GLY A 260 -13.88 16.80 5.30
CA GLY A 260 -14.22 15.84 4.25
C GLY A 260 -13.89 16.42 2.88
N ILE A 261 -13.23 15.67 2.01
CA ILE A 261 -13.07 15.97 0.58
C ILE A 261 -13.75 14.85 -0.21
N GLY A 262 -14.79 15.17 -0.98
CA GLY A 262 -15.60 14.18 -1.69
C GLY A 262 -16.48 13.28 -0.80
N THR A 263 -16.54 13.54 0.51
CA THR A 263 -17.40 12.82 1.48
C THR A 263 -18.18 13.79 2.35
N GLU A 264 -19.46 13.50 2.55
CA GLU A 264 -20.36 14.29 3.41
C GLU A 264 -20.24 13.89 4.89
N ASN A 265 -19.62 12.73 5.20
CA ASN A 265 -19.57 12.18 6.56
C ASN A 265 -18.13 11.81 6.98
N PRO A 266 -17.21 12.80 7.14
CA PRO A 266 -15.81 12.52 7.44
C PRO A 266 -15.63 11.87 8.81
N GLN A 267 -15.09 10.64 8.84
CA GLN A 267 -14.86 9.88 10.08
C GLN A 267 -13.53 10.25 10.75
N TYR A 268 -12.60 10.83 10.00
CA TYR A 268 -11.28 11.24 10.46
C TYR A 268 -11.05 12.74 10.31
N LYS A 269 -10.00 13.29 10.95
CA LYS A 269 -9.68 14.73 10.91
C LYS A 269 -9.53 15.26 9.49
N LEU A 270 -8.97 14.45 8.59
CA LEU A 270 -9.01 14.63 7.14
C LEU A 270 -9.47 13.31 6.53
N ASP A 271 -10.59 13.33 5.81
CA ASP A 271 -11.18 12.16 5.16
C ASP A 271 -11.40 12.49 3.67
N VAL A 272 -10.76 11.73 2.78
CA VAL A 272 -10.79 11.98 1.33
C VAL A 272 -11.40 10.77 0.63
N SER A 273 -12.58 10.95 0.06
CA SER A 273 -13.21 9.97 -0.83
C SER A 273 -12.70 10.19 -2.26
N GLY A 274 -11.56 9.59 -2.57
CA GLY A 274 -10.86 9.72 -3.86
C GLY A 274 -9.36 9.50 -3.74
N GLU A 275 -8.62 9.85 -4.80
CA GLU A 275 -7.16 9.77 -4.84
C GLU A 275 -6.52 11.07 -4.30
N ILE A 276 -5.42 10.95 -3.55
CA ILE A 276 -4.60 12.06 -3.08
C ILE A 276 -3.28 12.05 -3.87
N ASN A 277 -2.99 13.13 -4.60
CA ASN A 277 -1.67 13.37 -5.18
C ASN A 277 -0.95 14.45 -4.35
N ALA A 278 0.05 14.03 -3.57
CA ALA A 278 0.83 14.91 -2.70
C ALA A 278 2.33 14.70 -2.96
N THR A 279 3.11 15.80 -2.98
CA THR A 279 4.57 15.73 -3.10
C THR A 279 5.19 15.02 -1.90
N ASP A 280 4.66 15.30 -0.70
CA ASP A 280 5.05 14.66 0.56
C ASP A 280 3.85 14.61 1.52
N ILE A 281 3.84 13.61 2.40
CA ILE A 281 2.92 13.49 3.53
C ILE A 281 3.76 13.31 4.79
N PHE A 282 3.43 14.05 5.85
CA PHE A 282 4.11 13.97 7.14
C PHE A 282 3.15 13.44 8.21
N ILE A 283 3.65 12.56 9.08
CA ILE A 283 2.94 12.10 10.28
C ILE A 283 3.81 12.49 11.47
N GLU A 284 3.23 13.22 12.43
CA GLU A 284 3.94 13.71 13.63
C GLU A 284 5.25 14.49 13.33
N GLY A 285 5.28 15.21 12.19
CA GLY A 285 6.44 15.99 11.77
C GLY A 285 7.53 15.21 11.02
N THR A 286 7.32 13.92 10.76
CA THR A 286 8.25 13.07 10.01
C THR A 286 7.66 12.73 8.63
N SER A 287 8.43 12.87 7.54
CA SER A 287 7.92 12.56 6.21
C SER A 287 7.74 11.05 6.05
N ILE A 288 6.67 10.61 5.37
CA ILE A 288 6.47 9.19 5.04
C ILE A 288 7.65 8.63 4.26
N GLN A 289 8.26 9.43 3.37
CA GLN A 289 9.49 9.04 2.66
C GLN A 289 10.65 8.75 3.62
N SER A 290 10.82 9.54 4.68
CA SER A 290 11.85 9.31 5.70
C SER A 290 11.52 8.12 6.60
N MET A 291 10.25 7.91 6.99
CA MET A 291 9.81 6.73 7.74
C MET A 291 9.98 5.41 6.97
N ILE A 292 9.83 5.44 5.64
CA ILE A 292 10.10 4.28 4.77
C ILE A 292 11.61 3.98 4.66
N GLN A 293 12.47 4.99 4.81
CA GLN A 293 13.93 4.85 4.72
C GLN A 293 14.63 4.58 6.06
N SER A 294 14.02 4.96 7.19
CA SER A 294 14.62 4.84 8.53
C SER A 294 13.89 3.82 9.42
N ASN A 295 13.59 2.63 8.89
CA ASN A 295 12.98 1.56 9.68
C ASN A 295 14.00 0.90 10.62
N THR A 296 14.48 1.66 11.60
CA THR A 296 15.17 1.10 12.78
C THR A 296 14.45 1.38 14.08
N ASP A 297 13.55 2.35 14.15
CA ASP A 297 12.70 2.57 15.33
C ASP A 297 11.49 3.38 14.91
N LEU A 298 10.28 2.98 15.32
CA LEU A 298 9.19 3.86 15.79
C LEU A 298 7.87 3.08 15.86
N GLY A 299 7.21 3.14 17.01
CA GLY A 299 5.83 2.69 17.25
C GLY A 299 4.75 3.45 16.49
N ASN A 300 5.05 3.93 15.28
CA ASN A 300 4.11 4.61 14.39
C ASN A 300 3.67 3.62 13.31
N LYS A 301 2.55 2.95 13.59
CA LYS A 301 1.92 1.97 12.71
C LYS A 301 1.38 2.66 11.45
N ILE A 302 2.11 2.61 10.34
CA ILE A 302 1.54 2.89 9.01
C ILE A 302 0.76 1.64 8.60
N GLU A 303 -0.55 1.63 8.88
CA GLU A 303 -1.45 0.53 8.54
C GLU A 303 -2.07 0.77 7.15
N ILE A 304 -1.48 0.16 6.12
CA ILE A 304 -2.07 0.11 4.77
C ILE A 304 -2.91 -1.16 4.69
N THR A 305 -4.23 -1.05 4.80
CA THR A 305 -5.16 -2.17 4.64
C THR A 305 -5.70 -2.20 3.22
N GLY A 306 -5.67 -3.39 2.60
CA GLY A 306 -6.18 -3.66 1.27
C GLY A 306 -7.43 -4.53 1.36
N ASN A 307 -8.40 -4.30 0.48
CA ASN A 307 -9.65 -5.06 0.40
C ASN A 307 -9.43 -6.47 -0.22
N GLY A 308 -8.62 -7.30 0.41
CA GLY A 308 -8.47 -8.72 0.04
C GLY A 308 -7.70 -8.99 -1.25
N GLN A 309 -6.79 -8.11 -1.65
CA GLN A 309 -5.76 -8.36 -2.66
C GLN A 309 -4.39 -8.16 -2.02
N ASP A 310 -3.40 -8.94 -2.45
CA ASP A 310 -2.02 -8.83 -1.98
C ASP A 310 -1.53 -7.38 -2.12
N ILE A 311 -1.08 -6.80 -1.01
CA ILE A 311 -0.50 -5.46 -0.97
C ILE A 311 1.01 -5.66 -1.13
N ASP A 312 1.55 -5.36 -2.31
CA ASP A 312 3.00 -5.18 -2.48
C ASP A 312 3.40 -3.92 -1.68
N LEU A 313 3.90 -4.12 -0.46
CA LEU A 313 3.99 -3.05 0.55
C LEU A 313 4.88 -1.88 0.13
N ILE A 314 5.90 -2.11 -0.73
CA ILE A 314 6.80 -1.05 -1.25
C ILE A 314 7.42 -1.52 -2.58
N THR A 315 7.06 -0.90 -3.72
CA THR A 315 7.92 -0.97 -4.92
C THR A 315 8.93 0.19 -4.87
N LEU A 316 10.13 -0.05 -4.34
CA LEU A 316 11.26 0.89 -4.47
C LEU A 316 11.77 0.85 -5.92
N LYS A 317 11.28 1.74 -6.79
CA LYS A 317 11.93 1.97 -8.09
C LYS A 317 13.16 2.87 -7.87
N ASN A 318 14.34 2.27 -7.83
CA ASN A 318 15.60 2.98 -8.03
C ASN A 318 16.08 2.70 -9.46
N GLU A 319 16.50 3.72 -10.20
CA GLU A 319 16.94 3.62 -11.60
C GLU A 319 18.15 2.70 -11.82
N ASN A 320 18.80 2.19 -10.76
CA ASN A 320 19.98 1.35 -10.93
C ASN A 320 19.89 -0.10 -10.43
N TYR A 321 19.11 -0.50 -9.41
CA TYR A 321 18.92 -1.92 -9.03
C TYR A 321 17.68 -2.08 -8.15
N SER A 322 16.97 -3.22 -8.30
CA SER A 322 15.89 -3.65 -7.39
C SER A 322 16.46 -4.67 -6.40
N ARG A 323 16.49 -4.34 -5.10
CA ARG A 323 16.71 -5.29 -3.99
C ARG A 323 15.64 -5.09 -2.91
N VAL A 324 15.12 -6.23 -2.47
CA VAL A 324 13.96 -6.48 -1.59
C VAL A 324 14.08 -5.80 -0.22
N ALA A 325 13.02 -5.10 0.22
CA ALA A 325 12.81 -4.79 1.63
C ALA A 325 11.89 -5.87 2.22
N SER A 326 12.46 -6.88 2.86
CA SER A 326 11.71 -7.76 3.76
C SER A 326 11.60 -7.05 5.11
N TYR A 327 10.42 -6.54 5.44
CA TYR A 327 10.13 -5.88 6.72
C TYR A 327 9.18 -6.76 7.55
N SER A 328 9.44 -6.85 8.87
CA SER A 328 8.70 -7.68 9.80
C SER A 328 7.36 -7.05 10.20
N ILE A 329 6.37 -7.91 10.49
CA ILE A 329 5.22 -7.56 11.33
C ILE A 329 5.23 -8.62 12.44
N SER A 330 5.43 -8.22 13.70
CA SER A 330 5.30 -9.12 14.86
C SER A 330 4.53 -8.40 15.97
N ASP A 331 3.44 -9.02 16.43
CA ASP A 331 2.70 -8.61 17.62
C ASP A 331 3.15 -9.42 18.87
N ASN A 332 4.26 -10.16 18.80
CA ASN A 332 4.68 -11.07 19.87
C ASN A 332 6.17 -10.96 20.21
N ALA A 333 6.46 -10.79 21.49
CA ALA A 333 7.71 -10.28 22.05
C ALA A 333 8.91 -11.27 22.07
N GLU A 334 9.02 -12.21 21.13
CA GLU A 334 10.12 -13.20 21.11
C GLU A 334 10.87 -13.30 19.76
N GLN A 335 10.94 -12.21 18.96
CA GLN A 335 11.27 -12.28 17.53
C GLN A 335 12.45 -11.39 17.08
N ASN A 336 13.67 -11.66 17.55
CA ASN A 336 14.91 -11.05 16.99
C ASN A 336 15.48 -11.84 15.79
N ALA A 337 14.63 -12.41 14.93
CA ALA A 337 15.05 -13.14 13.73
C ALA A 337 14.85 -12.28 12.46
N PRO A 338 15.82 -12.21 11.54
CA PRO A 338 15.76 -11.33 10.37
C PRO A 338 14.75 -11.76 9.27
N PHE A 339 14.14 -12.95 9.38
CA PHE A 339 13.13 -13.43 8.43
C PHE A 339 12.04 -14.21 9.16
N VAL A 340 10.83 -13.66 9.19
CA VAL A 340 9.66 -14.26 9.83
C VAL A 340 8.48 -14.11 8.87
N GLY A 341 7.82 -15.22 8.53
CA GLY A 341 6.63 -15.22 7.69
C GLY A 341 5.43 -15.79 8.44
N TYR A 342 4.34 -15.03 8.50
CA TYR A 342 3.05 -15.48 9.03
C TYR A 342 2.08 -15.69 7.87
N LYS A 343 1.38 -16.82 7.85
CA LYS A 343 0.34 -17.10 6.87
C LYS A 343 -0.93 -17.55 7.59
N ALA A 344 -2.03 -16.91 7.23
CA ALA A 344 -3.39 -17.35 7.50
C ALA A 344 -4.17 -17.35 6.17
N ARG A 345 -5.28 -18.10 6.14
CA ARG A 345 -6.34 -17.91 5.14
C ARG A 345 -7.38 -16.92 5.70
N GLY A 346 -8.38 -16.53 4.91
CA GLY A 346 -9.43 -15.59 5.36
C GLY A 346 -8.95 -14.13 5.37
N SER A 347 -9.60 -13.29 6.17
CA SER A 347 -9.25 -11.86 6.30
C SER A 347 -8.45 -11.61 7.57
N ILE A 348 -7.80 -10.44 7.69
CA ILE A 348 -7.07 -10.06 8.91
C ILE A 348 -7.98 -10.00 10.15
N ASN A 349 -9.27 -9.67 9.97
CA ASN A 349 -10.26 -9.59 11.05
C ASN A 349 -10.95 -10.94 11.32
N THR A 350 -10.83 -11.89 10.39
CA THR A 350 -11.42 -13.24 10.46
C THR A 350 -10.45 -14.27 9.90
N PRO A 351 -9.34 -14.53 10.60
CA PRO A 351 -8.33 -15.49 10.12
C PRO A 351 -8.91 -16.90 10.10
N ALA A 352 -8.57 -17.63 9.05
CA ALA A 352 -8.90 -19.04 8.85
C ALA A 352 -7.62 -19.87 8.79
N ASN A 353 -7.75 -21.14 9.17
CA ASN A 353 -6.64 -22.09 9.18
C ASN A 353 -6.05 -22.23 7.76
N ILE A 354 -4.71 -22.21 7.67
CA ILE A 354 -3.99 -22.62 6.46
C ILE A 354 -4.24 -24.12 6.19
N GLN A 355 -4.08 -24.57 4.95
CA GLN A 355 -4.23 -25.99 4.57
C GLN A 355 -2.88 -26.56 4.13
N ALA A 356 -2.81 -27.89 4.00
CA ALA A 356 -1.66 -28.55 3.39
C ALA A 356 -1.33 -27.93 2.02
N GLU A 357 -0.04 -27.83 1.73
CA GLU A 357 0.54 -27.17 0.54
C GLU A 357 0.40 -25.64 0.50
N ASP A 358 -0.17 -25.00 1.52
CA ASP A 358 -0.09 -23.54 1.62
C ASP A 358 1.34 -23.08 1.84
N ARG A 359 1.78 -22.15 0.99
CA ARG A 359 3.06 -21.49 1.22
C ARG A 359 2.95 -20.50 2.39
N ILE A 360 3.77 -20.74 3.41
CA ILE A 360 3.88 -19.86 4.59
C ILE A 360 4.74 -18.66 4.22
N THR A 361 5.94 -18.91 3.68
CA THR A 361 6.87 -17.88 3.23
C THR A 361 7.93 -18.48 2.30
N GLY A 362 8.75 -17.65 1.67
CA GLY A 362 9.86 -18.12 0.85
C GLY A 362 10.82 -17.03 0.42
N ILE A 363 12.00 -17.45 -0.01
CA ILE A 363 13.03 -16.62 -0.61
C ILE A 363 13.05 -16.94 -2.10
N TYR A 364 12.85 -15.93 -2.95
CA TYR A 364 12.79 -16.09 -4.41
C TYR A 364 13.86 -15.27 -5.10
N GLY A 365 14.64 -15.93 -5.95
CA GLY A 365 15.51 -15.28 -6.91
C GLY A 365 14.82 -15.18 -8.27
N TYR A 366 14.59 -13.96 -8.74
CA TYR A 366 14.14 -13.66 -10.10
C TYR A 366 15.29 -13.05 -10.90
N ALA A 367 15.43 -13.44 -12.17
CA ALA A 367 16.37 -12.82 -13.09
C ALA A 367 15.63 -12.27 -14.30
N TYR A 368 16.10 -11.15 -14.85
CA TYR A 368 15.55 -10.57 -16.07
C TYR A 368 16.23 -11.16 -17.30
N GLY A 369 15.44 -11.63 -18.26
CA GLY A 369 15.91 -12.11 -19.55
C GLY A 369 14.79 -12.13 -20.59
N ASN A 370 15.10 -11.83 -21.85
CA ASN A 370 14.12 -11.82 -22.96
C ASN A 370 12.85 -11.00 -22.69
N GLY A 371 12.98 -9.82 -22.06
CA GLY A 371 11.85 -8.93 -21.82
C GLY A 371 11.07 -9.20 -20.53
N ASN A 372 11.34 -10.29 -19.79
CA ASN A 372 10.56 -10.69 -18.61
C ASN A 372 11.45 -11.11 -17.43
N TYR A 373 10.91 -11.03 -16.21
CA TYR A 373 11.49 -11.67 -15.04
C TYR A 373 11.03 -13.13 -14.96
N CYS A 374 11.95 -14.08 -14.94
CA CYS A 374 11.67 -15.48 -14.64
C CYS A 374 12.15 -15.84 -13.23
N GLY A 375 11.42 -16.71 -12.54
CA GLY A 375 11.80 -17.20 -11.21
C GLY A 375 12.83 -18.31 -11.33
N ASN A 376 14.08 -18.04 -10.97
CA ASN A 376 15.21 -18.93 -11.22
C ASN A 376 15.43 -19.96 -10.11
N ALA A 377 15.38 -19.50 -8.86
CA ALA A 377 15.64 -20.34 -7.69
C ALA A 377 14.79 -19.88 -6.51
N ALA A 378 14.39 -20.80 -5.65
CA ALA A 378 13.67 -20.45 -4.43
C ALA A 378 13.80 -21.48 -3.32
N VAL A 379 13.67 -20.97 -2.09
CA VAL A 379 13.50 -21.75 -0.86
C VAL A 379 12.13 -21.42 -0.30
N GLU A 380 11.30 -22.43 -0.09
CA GLU A 380 9.92 -22.24 0.37
C GLU A 380 9.67 -23.00 1.66
N LEU A 381 9.00 -22.34 2.60
CA LEU A 381 8.44 -22.95 3.79
C LEU A 381 6.95 -23.19 3.51
N ILE A 382 6.55 -24.45 3.52
CA ILE A 382 5.20 -24.88 3.13
C ILE A 382 4.54 -25.58 4.31
N ALA A 383 3.25 -25.36 4.48
CA ALA A 383 2.42 -26.09 5.43
C ALA A 383 2.27 -27.55 4.99
N GLY A 384 2.58 -28.47 5.91
CA GLY A 384 2.36 -29.91 5.77
C GLY A 384 0.95 -30.32 6.18
N GLU A 385 0.76 -31.58 6.56
CA GLU A 385 -0.55 -32.10 6.93
C GLU A 385 -1.14 -31.44 8.20
N GLN A 386 -2.47 -31.25 8.21
CA GLN A 386 -3.18 -30.65 9.35
C GLN A 386 -3.07 -31.52 10.61
N SER A 387 -2.24 -31.08 11.55
CA SER A 387 -2.01 -31.75 12.83
C SER A 387 -2.79 -31.07 13.97
N GLY A 388 -4.11 -30.98 13.88
CA GLY A 388 -4.99 -30.59 14.99
C GLY A 388 -4.76 -29.18 15.61
N SER A 389 -5.35 -28.95 16.79
CA SER A 389 -5.48 -27.63 17.45
C SER A 389 -4.18 -26.98 17.95
N ASN A 390 -3.02 -27.64 17.77
CA ASN A 390 -1.74 -27.21 18.35
C ASN A 390 -0.66 -26.87 17.29
N GLY A 391 -1.02 -26.79 16.00
CA GLY A 391 -0.12 -26.34 14.93
C GLY A 391 -0.09 -27.29 13.74
N MET A 392 0.20 -26.76 12.54
CA MET A 392 0.45 -27.57 11.34
C MET A 392 1.92 -27.95 11.27
N SER A 393 2.20 -29.17 10.77
CA SER A 393 3.56 -29.50 10.35
C SER A 393 3.99 -28.58 9.21
N SER A 394 5.28 -28.47 8.97
CA SER A 394 5.80 -27.76 7.80
C SER A 394 7.02 -28.48 7.26
N TYR A 395 7.31 -28.24 5.99
CA TYR A 395 8.50 -28.73 5.32
C TYR A 395 9.14 -27.61 4.50
N ILE A 396 10.39 -27.84 4.10
CA ILE A 396 11.16 -26.89 3.30
C ILE A 396 11.39 -27.48 1.91
N LYS A 397 11.06 -26.72 0.86
CA LYS A 397 11.34 -27.05 -0.54
C LYS A 397 12.43 -26.14 -1.11
N PHE A 398 13.40 -26.74 -1.80
CA PHE A 398 14.41 -26.04 -2.59
C PHE A 398 14.13 -26.32 -4.06
N GLY A 399 13.94 -25.27 -4.85
CA GLY A 399 13.61 -25.42 -6.27
C GLY A 399 14.47 -24.56 -7.19
N THR A 400 14.77 -25.08 -8.38
CA THR A 400 15.47 -24.37 -9.45
C THR A 400 14.82 -24.61 -10.81
N THR A 401 15.01 -23.70 -11.75
CA THR A 401 14.62 -23.87 -13.16
C THR A 401 15.77 -24.42 -14.00
N ASN A 402 15.48 -25.35 -14.91
CA ASN A 402 16.43 -25.69 -15.97
C ASN A 402 16.59 -24.53 -16.96
N ILE A 403 17.73 -24.48 -17.66
CA ILE A 403 17.92 -23.57 -18.80
C ILE A 403 16.79 -23.79 -19.81
N GLY A 404 16.12 -22.71 -20.21
CA GLY A 404 14.99 -22.75 -21.16
C GLY A 404 13.64 -23.12 -20.54
N SER A 405 13.56 -23.42 -19.25
CA SER A 405 12.29 -23.62 -18.54
C SER A 405 11.85 -22.36 -17.81
N ILE A 406 10.55 -22.07 -17.84
CA ILE A 406 9.91 -21.07 -16.98
C ILE A 406 9.29 -21.68 -15.71
N GLN A 407 9.25 -23.01 -15.63
CA GLN A 407 8.69 -23.76 -14.50
C GLN A 407 9.82 -24.22 -13.57
N ARG A 408 9.69 -23.89 -12.29
CA ARG A 408 10.60 -24.30 -11.22
C ARG A 408 10.31 -25.74 -10.82
N GLN A 409 11.37 -26.54 -10.68
CA GLN A 409 11.29 -27.93 -10.22
C GLN A 409 11.84 -28.03 -8.80
N GLU A 410 11.19 -28.85 -7.97
CA GLU A 410 11.74 -29.24 -6.67
C GLU A 410 12.99 -30.09 -6.88
N ARG A 411 14.08 -29.74 -6.18
CA ARG A 411 15.37 -30.43 -6.25
C ARG A 411 15.71 -31.13 -4.96
N MET A 412 15.35 -30.52 -3.85
CA MET A 412 15.60 -31.02 -2.53
C MET A 412 14.46 -30.62 -1.61
N ARG A 413 14.13 -31.48 -0.66
CA ARG A 413 13.24 -31.16 0.45
C ARG A 413 13.77 -31.63 1.78
N ILE A 414 13.37 -30.92 2.82
CA ILE A 414 13.41 -31.42 4.19
C ILE A 414 11.96 -31.65 4.57
N ALA A 415 11.54 -32.91 4.59
CA ALA A 415 10.17 -33.32 4.89
C ALA A 415 9.80 -33.05 6.35
N GLU A 416 8.50 -33.12 6.65
CA GLU A 416 7.91 -32.84 7.97
C GLU A 416 8.47 -33.73 9.09
N ASN A 417 8.93 -34.94 8.75
CA ASN A 417 9.58 -35.88 9.66
C ASN A 417 11.11 -35.68 9.79
N GLY A 418 11.64 -34.62 9.19
CA GLY A 418 13.06 -34.26 9.16
C GLY A 418 13.90 -35.06 8.17
N ASN A 419 13.30 -35.89 7.32
CA ASN A 419 14.04 -36.61 6.28
C ASN A 419 14.41 -35.66 5.13
N ILE A 420 15.60 -35.83 4.57
CA ILE A 420 16.09 -35.07 3.42
C ILE A 420 15.88 -35.89 2.15
N GLY A 421 15.08 -35.37 1.22
CA GLY A 421 14.95 -35.91 -0.14
C GLY A 421 15.77 -35.08 -1.12
N ILE A 422 16.58 -35.72 -1.96
CA ILE A 422 17.23 -35.10 -3.12
C ILE A 422 16.68 -35.78 -4.38
N GLY A 423 15.99 -35.03 -5.23
CA GLY A 423 15.30 -35.56 -6.41
C GLY A 423 14.09 -36.45 -6.11
N THR A 424 13.62 -36.53 -4.86
CA THR A 424 12.42 -37.28 -4.45
C THR A 424 11.54 -36.43 -3.54
N GLU A 425 10.23 -36.46 -3.79
CA GLU A 425 9.22 -35.78 -2.98
C GLU A 425 8.82 -36.58 -1.73
N ASN A 426 9.14 -37.88 -1.67
CA ASN A 426 8.70 -38.79 -0.61
C ASN A 426 9.86 -39.56 0.03
N PRO A 427 10.80 -38.89 0.73
CA PRO A 427 11.99 -39.54 1.29
C PRO A 427 11.62 -40.56 2.37
N GLN A 428 11.96 -41.84 2.14
CA GLN A 428 11.67 -42.93 3.08
C GLN A 428 12.78 -43.10 4.14
N TYR A 429 13.94 -42.50 3.91
CA TYR A 429 15.11 -42.55 4.81
C TYR A 429 15.57 -41.15 5.20
N LYS A 430 16.43 -41.04 6.23
CA LYS A 430 16.94 -39.74 6.71
C LYS A 430 17.63 -38.92 5.62
N LEU A 431 18.33 -39.58 4.71
CA LEU A 431 18.79 -39.03 3.44
C LEU A 431 18.36 -40.01 2.34
N ASP A 432 17.50 -39.55 1.42
CA ASP A 432 17.00 -40.34 0.29
C ASP A 432 17.33 -39.59 -1.01
N VAL A 433 18.12 -40.20 -1.89
CA VAL A 433 18.61 -39.59 -3.12
C VAL A 433 18.06 -40.39 -4.31
N SER A 434 17.17 -39.78 -5.09
CA SER A 434 16.74 -40.35 -6.37
C SER A 434 17.78 -40.05 -7.44
N GLY A 435 18.79 -40.92 -7.54
CA GLY A 435 19.92 -40.77 -8.45
C GLY A 435 21.21 -41.37 -7.91
N GLY A 436 22.33 -41.06 -8.56
CA GLY A 436 23.66 -41.45 -8.08
C GLY A 436 24.25 -40.42 -7.11
N ILE A 437 25.03 -40.89 -6.14
CA ILE A 437 25.83 -40.04 -5.24
C ILE A 437 27.29 -40.10 -5.72
N ASN A 438 27.86 -38.96 -6.11
CA ASN A 438 29.29 -38.83 -6.36
C ASN A 438 29.94 -38.10 -5.18
N ALA A 439 30.62 -38.85 -4.32
CA ALA A 439 31.28 -38.35 -3.12
C ALA A 439 32.73 -38.82 -3.08
N THR A 440 33.65 -37.96 -2.66
CA THR A 440 35.07 -38.32 -2.48
C THR A 440 35.26 -39.28 -1.31
N ASP A 441 34.41 -39.19 -0.30
CA ASP A 441 34.35 -40.11 0.83
C ASP A 441 32.93 -40.13 1.41
N ILE A 442 32.53 -41.27 1.97
CA ILE A 442 31.28 -41.44 2.72
C ILE A 442 31.66 -42.09 4.04
N LEU A 443 31.35 -41.44 5.15
CA LEU A 443 31.54 -41.98 6.49
C LEU A 443 30.25 -42.66 6.96
N ILE A 444 30.34 -43.86 7.50
CA ILE A 444 29.26 -44.50 8.25
C ILE A 444 29.75 -44.60 9.69
N GLU A 445 28.99 -44.01 10.62
CA GLU A 445 29.36 -43.96 12.05
C GLU A 445 30.77 -43.39 12.30
N GLY A 446 31.18 -42.40 11.48
CA GLY A 446 32.49 -41.76 11.59
C GLY A 446 33.65 -42.51 10.93
N THR A 447 33.40 -43.68 10.32
CA THR A 447 34.42 -44.48 9.63
C THR A 447 34.22 -44.41 8.11
N SER A 448 35.29 -44.13 7.36
CA SER A 448 35.23 -44.12 5.89
C SER A 448 34.85 -45.49 5.35
N ILE A 449 34.00 -45.52 4.31
CA ILE A 449 33.74 -46.73 3.54
C ILE A 449 35.05 -47.31 2.99
N GLN A 450 36.01 -46.47 2.60
CA GLN A 450 37.33 -46.93 2.14
C GLN A 450 38.11 -47.64 3.25
N SER A 451 38.05 -47.17 4.49
CA SER A 451 38.68 -47.86 5.63
C SER A 451 37.94 -49.12 6.05
N MET A 452 36.60 -49.13 6.00
CA MET A 452 35.79 -50.34 6.28
C MET A 452 36.06 -51.46 5.26
N ILE A 453 36.36 -51.11 4.01
CA ILE A 453 36.77 -52.07 2.97
C ILE A 453 38.19 -52.63 3.22
N GLN A 454 39.07 -51.88 3.90
CA GLN A 454 40.46 -52.28 4.17
C GLN A 454 40.64 -53.01 5.51
N SER A 455 39.81 -52.75 6.52
CA SER A 455 39.95 -53.29 7.88
C SER A 455 38.91 -54.37 8.20
N ASN A 456 38.72 -55.33 7.29
CA ASN A 456 37.72 -56.38 7.48
C ASN A 456 38.23 -57.47 8.44
N THR A 457 38.44 -57.09 9.71
CA THR A 457 38.67 -58.03 10.83
C THR A 457 37.60 -57.99 11.92
N ASP A 458 36.72 -56.98 12.00
CA ASP A 458 35.68 -56.94 13.05
C ASP A 458 34.32 -56.48 12.50
N LEU A 459 33.39 -57.44 12.42
CA LEU A 459 32.02 -57.29 11.93
C LEU A 459 31.13 -56.57 12.95
N GLY A 460 30.92 -55.28 12.73
CA GLY A 460 29.76 -54.53 13.26
C GLY A 460 28.98 -53.79 12.17
N ASN A 461 29.66 -53.37 11.10
CA ASN A 461 29.08 -52.52 10.07
C ASN A 461 28.84 -53.30 8.78
N LYS A 462 27.63 -53.83 8.63
CA LYS A 462 27.18 -54.53 7.42
C LYS A 462 26.95 -53.50 6.30
N ILE A 463 27.91 -53.35 5.38
CA ILE A 463 27.65 -52.68 4.09
C ILE A 463 26.89 -53.68 3.23
N GLU A 464 25.56 -53.60 3.24
CA GLU A 464 24.70 -54.45 2.42
C GLU A 464 24.52 -53.81 1.03
N ILE A 465 25.23 -54.34 0.03
CA ILE A 465 25.01 -54.00 -1.38
C ILE A 465 24.09 -55.06 -1.97
N THR A 466 22.79 -54.77 -2.08
CA THR A 466 21.81 -55.67 -2.68
C THR A 466 21.74 -55.44 -4.19
N GLY A 467 22.01 -56.47 -4.98
CA GLY A 467 21.89 -56.45 -6.44
C GLY A 467 20.62 -57.14 -6.90
N ASN A 468 19.95 -56.61 -7.92
CA ASN A 468 18.77 -57.20 -8.56
C ASN A 468 19.14 -58.41 -9.46
N GLY A 469 19.72 -59.46 -8.88
CA GLY A 469 19.95 -60.74 -9.58
C GLY A 469 21.02 -60.73 -10.68
N GLN A 470 21.98 -59.81 -10.60
CA GLN A 470 23.23 -59.84 -11.37
C GLN A 470 24.39 -60.07 -10.40
N ASP A 471 25.41 -60.81 -10.84
CA ASP A 471 26.63 -61.03 -10.04
C ASP A 471 27.19 -59.69 -9.58
N ILE A 472 27.28 -59.50 -8.26
CA ILE A 472 27.88 -58.34 -7.65
C ILE A 472 29.35 -58.68 -7.44
N ASP A 473 30.24 -58.20 -8.32
CA ASP A 473 31.67 -58.14 -8.02
C ASP A 473 31.86 -57.17 -6.85
N LEU A 474 31.86 -57.70 -5.63
CA LEU A 474 31.68 -56.93 -4.40
C LEU A 474 32.76 -55.83 -4.23
N ILE A 475 33.98 -56.07 -4.70
CA ILE A 475 35.09 -55.09 -4.62
C ILE A 475 36.13 -55.43 -5.72
N THR A 476 36.23 -54.62 -6.78
CA THR A 476 37.46 -54.60 -7.60
C THR A 476 38.48 -53.68 -6.93
N LEU A 477 39.36 -54.22 -6.08
CA LEU A 477 40.54 -53.47 -5.61
C LEU A 477 41.53 -53.33 -6.78
N LYS A 478 41.43 -52.23 -7.54
CA LYS A 478 42.50 -51.83 -8.47
C LYS A 478 43.63 -51.21 -7.67
N ASN A 479 44.69 -51.96 -7.43
CA ASN A 479 46.00 -51.42 -7.06
C ASN A 479 46.91 -51.58 -8.28
N GLU A 480 47.68 -50.54 -8.62
CA GLU A 480 48.53 -50.46 -9.82
C GLU A 480 49.58 -51.57 -9.94
N ASN A 481 49.78 -52.43 -8.93
CA ASN A 481 50.81 -53.46 -8.97
C ASN A 481 50.37 -54.92 -8.81
N TYR A 482 49.20 -55.27 -8.26
CA TYR A 482 48.76 -56.68 -8.17
C TYR A 482 47.23 -56.79 -7.94
N SER A 483 46.53 -57.63 -8.71
CA SER A 483 45.20 -58.14 -8.32
C SER A 483 45.39 -59.25 -7.28
N ARG A 484 45.32 -58.92 -5.99
CA ARG A 484 45.02 -59.94 -4.97
C ARG A 484 43.50 -60.16 -4.96
N VAL A 485 43.10 -61.40 -5.15
CA VAL A 485 41.72 -61.87 -4.98
C VAL A 485 41.26 -61.52 -3.56
N ALA A 486 40.25 -60.67 -3.44
CA ALA A 486 39.48 -60.54 -2.22
C ALA A 486 38.59 -61.79 -2.09
N SER A 487 39.07 -62.81 -1.40
CA SER A 487 38.19 -63.88 -0.92
C SER A 487 37.55 -63.39 0.38
N TYR A 488 36.24 -63.09 0.37
CA TYR A 488 35.50 -62.78 1.59
C TYR A 488 34.31 -63.72 1.78
N SER A 489 34.20 -64.18 3.03
CA SER A 489 33.21 -65.11 3.57
C SER A 489 31.82 -64.46 3.65
N ILE A 490 30.77 -65.22 3.35
CA ILE A 490 29.42 -64.95 3.85
C ILE A 490 29.07 -66.15 4.74
N SER A 491 28.95 -65.96 6.05
CA SER A 491 28.43 -66.98 6.97
C SER A 491 27.46 -66.34 7.96
N ASP A 492 26.26 -66.92 8.05
CA ASP A 492 25.28 -66.64 9.10
C ASP A 492 25.39 -67.65 10.27
N ASN A 493 26.45 -68.47 10.31
CA ASN A 493 26.59 -69.52 11.33
C ASN A 493 28.02 -69.67 11.88
N ALA A 494 28.11 -69.72 13.21
CA ALA A 494 29.32 -69.52 14.00
C ALA A 494 30.26 -70.74 14.10
N GLU A 495 30.46 -71.50 13.02
CA GLU A 495 31.37 -72.65 13.03
C GLU A 495 32.49 -72.58 11.96
N GLN A 496 33.66 -72.16 12.46
CA GLN A 496 35.02 -72.65 12.16
C GLN A 496 35.80 -72.11 10.95
N ASN A 497 36.51 -70.98 11.15
CA ASN A 497 37.94 -70.68 10.87
C ASN A 497 38.69 -71.30 9.67
N ALA A 498 38.03 -71.70 8.58
CA ALA A 498 38.70 -72.09 7.34
C ALA A 498 38.87 -70.88 6.39
N PRO A 499 40.04 -70.69 5.74
CA PRO A 499 40.29 -69.55 4.85
C PRO A 499 39.48 -69.59 3.54
N PHE A 500 38.86 -70.73 3.20
CA PHE A 500 38.00 -70.89 2.02
C PHE A 500 36.73 -71.67 2.41
N VAL A 501 35.59 -70.98 2.48
CA VAL A 501 34.26 -71.57 2.65
C VAL A 501 33.37 -71.02 1.53
N GLY A 502 32.62 -71.89 0.85
CA GLY A 502 31.68 -71.46 -0.19
C GLY A 502 30.32 -72.10 0.01
N TYR A 503 29.27 -71.27 -0.01
CA TYR A 503 27.87 -71.69 0.04
C TYR A 503 27.21 -71.41 -1.31
N LYS A 504 26.48 -72.38 -1.83
CA LYS A 504 25.67 -72.22 -3.04
C LYS A 504 24.24 -72.63 -2.74
N ALA A 505 23.31 -71.76 -3.10
CA ALA A 505 21.89 -72.07 -3.27
C ALA A 505 21.46 -71.65 -4.69
N ARG A 506 20.36 -72.21 -5.20
CA ARG A 506 19.62 -71.63 -6.32
C ARG A 506 18.57 -70.66 -5.77
N GLY A 507 17.81 -69.96 -6.62
CA GLY A 507 16.78 -69.01 -6.17
C GLY A 507 17.35 -67.66 -5.72
N SER A 508 16.60 -66.93 -4.88
CA SER A 508 17.03 -65.63 -4.33
C SER A 508 17.52 -65.77 -2.89
N ILE A 509 18.20 -64.76 -2.36
CA ILE A 509 18.65 -64.76 -0.96
C ILE A 509 17.48 -64.86 0.04
N ASN A 510 16.31 -64.32 -0.32
CA ASN A 510 15.11 -64.35 0.51
C ASN A 510 14.25 -65.61 0.27
N THR A 511 14.50 -66.32 -0.83
CA THR A 511 13.82 -67.57 -1.20
C THR A 511 14.81 -68.58 -1.77
N PRO A 512 15.68 -69.17 -0.92
CA PRO A 512 16.67 -70.13 -1.39
C PRO A 512 16.00 -71.39 -1.95
N ALA A 513 16.55 -71.89 -3.05
CA ALA A 513 16.16 -73.15 -3.68
C ALA A 513 17.34 -74.12 -3.65
N ASN A 514 17.03 -75.42 -3.67
CA ASN A 514 18.04 -76.48 -3.65
C ASN A 514 18.94 -76.39 -4.90
N ILE A 515 20.24 -76.57 -4.70
CA ILE A 515 21.18 -76.80 -5.81
C ILE A 515 20.89 -78.15 -6.49
N GLN A 516 21.33 -78.31 -7.73
CA GLN A 516 21.20 -79.54 -8.52
C GLN A 516 22.58 -80.17 -8.75
N ALA A 517 22.59 -81.41 -9.24
CA ALA A 517 23.81 -82.06 -9.70
C ALA A 517 24.55 -81.19 -10.72
N GLU A 518 25.87 -81.20 -10.66
CA GLU A 518 26.79 -80.39 -11.48
C GLU A 518 26.82 -78.89 -11.13
N ASP A 519 26.05 -78.43 -10.13
CA ASP A 519 26.21 -77.07 -9.63
C ASP A 519 27.57 -76.89 -8.96
N ARG A 520 28.30 -75.85 -9.39
CA ARG A 520 29.53 -75.45 -8.73
C ARG A 520 29.22 -74.81 -7.39
N ILE A 521 29.67 -75.43 -6.31
CA ILE A 521 29.53 -74.92 -4.94
C ILE A 521 30.55 -73.80 -4.72
N THR A 522 31.81 -74.07 -5.03
CA THR A 522 32.91 -73.10 -4.98
C THR A 522 34.10 -73.59 -5.79
N GLY A 523 35.17 -72.81 -5.89
CA GLY A 523 36.42 -73.25 -6.46
C GLY A 523 37.53 -72.21 -6.43
N ILE A 524 38.75 -72.68 -6.67
CA ILE A 524 39.96 -71.87 -6.80
C ILE A 524 40.32 -71.81 -8.27
N TYR A 525 40.42 -70.60 -8.83
CA TYR A 525 40.68 -70.38 -10.25
C TYR A 525 41.97 -69.60 -10.45
N GLY A 526 42.87 -70.15 -11.26
CA GLY A 526 44.04 -69.44 -11.78
C GLY A 526 43.71 -68.84 -13.15
N TYR A 527 43.72 -67.52 -13.23
CA TYR A 527 43.64 -66.79 -14.49
C TYR A 527 44.99 -66.18 -14.84
N ALA A 528 45.45 -66.33 -16.08
CA ALA A 528 46.64 -65.65 -16.58
C ALA A 528 46.27 -64.66 -17.69
N TYR A 529 46.94 -63.50 -17.72
CA TYR A 529 46.78 -62.51 -18.78
C TYR A 529 47.69 -62.82 -19.97
N GLY A 530 47.13 -62.77 -21.17
CA GLY A 530 47.86 -62.89 -22.43
C GLY A 530 47.02 -62.41 -23.61
N ASN A 531 47.63 -61.88 -24.66
CA ASN A 531 46.94 -61.43 -25.88
C ASN A 531 45.70 -60.53 -25.63
N GLY A 532 45.78 -59.63 -24.66
CA GLY A 532 44.69 -58.70 -24.36
C GLY A 532 43.59 -59.23 -23.43
N ASN A 533 43.61 -60.51 -23.04
CA ASN A 533 42.54 -61.15 -22.25
C ASN A 533 43.09 -61.97 -21.07
N TYR A 534 42.23 -62.23 -20.09
CA TYR A 534 42.48 -63.22 -19.04
C TYR A 534 41.91 -64.58 -19.45
N PHE A 535 42.71 -65.64 -19.34
CA PHE A 535 42.29 -67.00 -19.63
C PHE A 535 42.25 -67.83 -18.34
N GLY A 536 41.22 -68.67 -18.16
CA GLY A 536 41.10 -69.56 -17.00
C GLY A 536 41.98 -70.80 -17.15
N ASN A 537 43.25 -70.70 -16.78
CA ASN A 537 44.24 -71.73 -17.11
C ASN A 537 44.18 -72.98 -16.22
N ALA A 538 43.85 -72.83 -14.94
CA ALA A 538 43.78 -73.92 -13.97
C ALA A 538 42.67 -73.71 -12.95
N ALA A 539 42.08 -74.78 -12.42
CA ALA A 539 41.20 -74.68 -11.26
C ALA A 539 41.09 -75.95 -10.44
N VAL A 540 40.64 -75.74 -9.21
CA VAL A 540 40.07 -76.75 -8.31
C VAL A 540 38.62 -76.36 -8.07
N GLU A 541 37.69 -77.27 -8.35
CA GLU A 541 36.25 -77.01 -8.25
C GLU A 541 35.61 -77.99 -7.29
N LEU A 542 34.78 -77.49 -6.37
CA LEU A 542 33.91 -78.28 -5.53
C LEU A 542 32.53 -78.24 -6.16
N ILE A 543 32.04 -79.40 -6.59
CA ILE A 543 30.82 -79.53 -7.38
C ILE A 543 29.81 -80.38 -6.60
N ALA A 544 28.54 -80.01 -6.68
CA ALA A 544 27.45 -80.80 -6.16
C ALA A 544 27.28 -82.07 -7.01
N GLY A 545 27.31 -83.23 -6.34
CA GLY A 545 27.00 -84.52 -6.95
C GLY A 545 25.49 -84.77 -7.06
N GLU A 546 25.10 -86.01 -7.30
CA GLU A 546 23.68 -86.38 -7.44
C GLU A 546 22.87 -86.14 -6.15
N GLN A 547 21.62 -85.71 -6.31
CA GLN A 547 20.69 -85.44 -5.22
C GLN A 547 20.39 -86.73 -4.43
N SER A 548 20.84 -86.81 -3.18
CA SER A 548 20.47 -87.88 -2.26
C SER A 548 19.78 -87.34 -1.02
N GLY A 549 18.55 -86.85 -1.19
CA GLY A 549 17.57 -86.64 -0.10
C GLY A 549 17.81 -85.47 0.86
N SER A 550 16.85 -85.30 1.80
CA SER A 550 16.66 -84.14 2.69
C SER A 550 17.79 -83.87 3.72
N ASN A 551 18.86 -84.67 3.76
CA ASN A 551 19.87 -84.63 4.81
C ASN A 551 21.32 -84.41 4.30
N GLY A 552 21.51 -84.02 3.05
CA GLY A 552 22.83 -83.64 2.51
C GLY A 552 23.00 -84.02 1.05
N MET A 553 23.67 -83.18 0.28
CA MET A 553 24.06 -83.49 -1.09
C MET A 553 25.47 -84.06 -1.13
N SER A 554 25.65 -85.11 -1.92
CA SER A 554 26.98 -85.57 -2.28
C SER A 554 27.75 -84.46 -2.99
N SER A 555 29.08 -84.49 -2.93
CA SER A 555 29.93 -83.56 -3.66
C SER A 555 31.20 -84.25 -4.10
N TYR A 556 31.83 -83.72 -5.14
CA TYR A 556 33.09 -84.19 -5.66
C TYR A 556 34.04 -83.02 -5.93
N ILE A 557 35.33 -83.34 -6.03
CA ILE A 557 36.37 -82.35 -6.33
C ILE A 557 36.94 -82.61 -7.72
N LYS A 558 36.98 -81.57 -8.53
CA LYS A 558 37.52 -81.59 -9.90
C LYS A 558 38.75 -80.70 -10.00
N PHE A 559 39.80 -81.24 -10.58
CA PHE A 559 41.02 -80.50 -10.94
C PHE A 559 41.06 -80.36 -12.45
N GLY A 560 41.19 -79.13 -12.94
CA GLY A 560 41.22 -78.85 -14.36
C GLY A 560 42.39 -77.97 -14.79
N THR A 561 42.94 -78.24 -15.97
CA THR A 561 43.97 -77.41 -16.61
C THR A 561 43.69 -77.26 -18.10
N THR A 562 44.27 -76.23 -18.71
CA THR A 562 44.25 -75.98 -20.15
C THR A 562 45.51 -76.56 -20.79
N ASN A 563 45.39 -77.13 -22.00
CA ASN A 563 46.56 -77.45 -22.82
C ASN A 563 47.18 -76.17 -23.38
N ILE A 564 48.47 -76.22 -23.73
CA ILE A 564 49.11 -75.15 -24.49
C ILE A 564 48.31 -74.89 -25.78
N GLY A 565 47.96 -73.63 -26.04
CA GLY A 565 47.15 -73.22 -27.20
C GLY A 565 45.64 -73.47 -27.10
N SER A 566 45.14 -74.03 -25.99
CA SER A 566 43.70 -74.18 -25.74
C SER A 566 43.16 -73.08 -24.83
N ILE A 567 41.96 -72.60 -25.12
CA ILE A 567 41.18 -71.74 -24.22
C ILE A 567 40.18 -72.53 -23.36
N GLN A 568 39.99 -73.83 -23.64
CA GLN A 568 39.06 -74.69 -22.93
C GLN A 568 39.80 -75.50 -21.86
N ARG A 569 39.30 -75.40 -20.63
CA ARG A 569 39.81 -76.18 -19.48
C ARG A 569 39.29 -77.60 -19.55
N GLN A 570 40.18 -78.57 -19.39
CA GLN A 570 39.85 -79.99 -19.33
C GLN A 570 39.97 -80.50 -17.90
N GLU A 571 39.10 -81.45 -17.54
CA GLU A 571 39.24 -82.22 -16.30
C GLU A 571 40.45 -83.15 -16.39
N ARG A 572 41.34 -83.08 -15.39
CA ARG A 572 42.56 -83.91 -15.32
C ARG A 572 42.47 -84.95 -14.24
N MET A 573 41.93 -84.56 -13.09
CA MET A 573 41.79 -85.42 -11.93
C MET A 573 40.46 -85.13 -11.24
N ARG A 574 39.84 -86.18 -10.70
CA ARG A 574 38.65 -86.09 -9.87
C ARG A 574 38.84 -86.90 -8.60
N ILE A 575 38.35 -86.37 -7.48
CA ILE A 575 37.97 -87.17 -6.31
C ILE A 575 36.45 -87.28 -6.36
N ALA A 576 35.95 -88.45 -6.73
CA ALA A 576 34.52 -88.71 -6.90
C ALA A 576 33.80 -88.75 -5.54
N GLU A 577 32.47 -88.71 -5.58
CA GLU A 577 31.58 -88.69 -4.43
C GLU A 577 31.76 -89.89 -3.50
N ASN A 578 32.21 -91.02 -4.05
CA ASN A 578 32.55 -92.24 -3.30
C ASN A 578 34.00 -92.29 -2.77
N GLY A 579 34.74 -91.19 -2.93
CA GLY A 579 36.14 -91.03 -2.53
C GLY A 579 37.15 -91.71 -3.44
N ASN A 580 36.75 -92.18 -4.63
CA ASN A 580 37.67 -92.72 -5.62
C ASN A 580 38.40 -91.60 -6.38
N VAL A 581 39.68 -91.78 -6.65
CA VAL A 581 40.50 -90.86 -7.42
C VAL A 581 40.59 -91.32 -8.88
N GLY A 582 40.10 -90.51 -9.80
CA GLY A 582 40.28 -90.70 -11.24
C GLY A 582 41.31 -89.73 -11.80
N ILE A 583 42.27 -90.23 -12.59
CA ILE A 583 43.17 -89.42 -13.41
C ILE A 583 42.84 -89.73 -14.87
N GLY A 584 42.44 -88.70 -15.63
CA GLY A 584 41.95 -88.86 -17.00
C GLY A 584 40.54 -89.46 -17.14
N THR A 585 39.82 -89.71 -16.04
CA THR A 585 38.44 -90.22 -16.06
C THR A 585 37.57 -89.56 -14.99
N SER A 586 36.31 -89.29 -15.32
CA SER A 586 35.29 -88.76 -14.40
C SER A 586 34.53 -89.86 -13.64
N THR A 587 34.69 -91.14 -14.01
CA THR A 587 33.97 -92.28 -13.41
C THR A 587 34.92 -93.38 -12.92
N PRO A 588 35.79 -93.09 -11.92
CA PRO A 588 36.76 -94.05 -11.44
C PRO A 588 36.11 -95.29 -10.79
N LYS A 589 36.46 -96.48 -11.31
CA LYS A 589 35.90 -97.78 -10.91
C LYS A 589 36.55 -98.39 -9.66
N SER A 590 37.67 -97.82 -9.21
CA SER A 590 38.45 -98.24 -8.03
C SER A 590 38.99 -97.02 -7.30
N LYS A 591 39.59 -97.22 -6.10
CA LYS A 591 40.12 -96.11 -5.29
C LYS A 591 41.12 -95.21 -6.01
N LEU A 592 41.89 -95.77 -6.95
CA LEU A 592 42.72 -95.02 -7.88
C LEU A 592 42.61 -95.65 -9.28
N GLN A 593 42.22 -94.86 -10.27
CA GLN A 593 42.23 -95.26 -11.68
C GLN A 593 42.95 -94.20 -12.52
N VAL A 594 43.90 -94.65 -13.36
CA VAL A 594 44.51 -93.85 -14.44
C VAL A 594 43.96 -94.39 -15.76
N THR A 595 43.44 -93.52 -16.62
CA THR A 595 42.91 -93.89 -17.95
C THR A 595 43.71 -93.17 -19.03
N ASP A 596 43.95 -93.83 -20.17
CA ASP A 596 44.65 -93.28 -21.34
C ASP A 596 46.03 -92.67 -21.01
N GLY A 597 46.76 -93.28 -20.08
CA GLY A 597 48.11 -92.87 -19.68
C GLY A 597 48.81 -93.90 -18.78
N ASP A 598 50.13 -93.74 -18.63
CA ASP A 598 50.97 -94.64 -17.85
C ASP A 598 51.26 -94.11 -16.44
N ILE A 599 51.54 -95.01 -15.50
CA ILE A 599 52.11 -94.67 -14.19
C ILE A 599 53.63 -94.81 -14.29
N TYR A 600 54.34 -93.67 -14.29
CA TYR A 600 55.81 -93.66 -14.30
C TYR A 600 56.38 -93.54 -12.88
N ILE A 601 57.17 -94.53 -12.46
CA ILE A 601 57.87 -94.55 -11.16
C ILE A 601 59.37 -94.49 -11.44
N GLU A 602 59.96 -93.31 -11.27
CA GLU A 602 61.36 -93.04 -11.67
C GLU A 602 62.40 -93.78 -10.81
N ASN A 603 62.19 -93.84 -9.49
CA ASN A 603 63.14 -94.49 -8.59
C ASN A 603 62.93 -96.00 -8.60
N ALA A 604 63.91 -96.76 -9.13
CA ALA A 604 63.86 -98.22 -9.24
C ALA A 604 63.66 -98.97 -7.91
N SER A 605 63.95 -98.34 -6.76
CA SER A 605 63.68 -98.91 -5.42
C SER A 605 62.23 -98.69 -4.94
N LYS A 606 61.41 -97.95 -5.69
CA LYS A 606 60.00 -97.66 -5.42
C LYS A 606 59.11 -98.41 -6.41
N GLY A 607 57.87 -98.65 -6.01
CA GLY A 607 56.94 -99.49 -6.75
C GLY A 607 55.59 -99.59 -6.05
N VAL A 608 54.74 -100.52 -6.48
CA VAL A 608 53.41 -100.71 -5.88
C VAL A 608 53.55 -101.59 -4.64
N ILE A 609 53.09 -101.11 -3.49
CA ILE A 609 53.06 -101.91 -2.26
C ILE A 609 51.68 -102.56 -2.14
N MET A 610 51.65 -103.88 -1.93
CA MET A 610 50.44 -104.67 -1.76
C MET A 610 50.56 -105.53 -0.51
N THR A 611 49.49 -105.60 0.26
CA THR A 611 49.39 -106.51 1.41
C THR A 611 48.85 -107.85 0.92
N SER A 612 49.59 -108.94 1.16
CA SER A 612 49.10 -110.29 0.90
C SER A 612 48.08 -110.73 1.97
N PRO A 613 47.24 -111.75 1.71
CA PRO A 613 46.21 -112.20 2.66
C PRO A 613 46.71 -112.62 4.06
N ASN A 614 48.00 -112.91 4.20
CA ASN A 614 48.65 -113.21 5.49
C ASN A 614 49.14 -111.96 6.25
N GLY A 615 48.85 -110.75 5.77
CA GLY A 615 49.22 -109.49 6.40
C GLY A 615 50.62 -108.95 6.06
N ASN A 616 51.43 -109.69 5.29
CA ASN A 616 52.75 -109.21 4.86
C ASN A 616 52.64 -108.19 3.72
N CYS A 617 53.50 -107.18 3.70
CA CYS A 617 53.56 -106.20 2.62
C CYS A 617 54.66 -106.54 1.61
N TRP A 618 54.31 -106.45 0.33
CA TRP A 618 55.20 -106.73 -0.79
C TRP A 618 55.29 -105.51 -1.68
N ARG A 619 56.51 -105.09 -2.03
CA ARG A 619 56.73 -104.09 -3.08
C ARG A 619 56.97 -104.79 -4.41
N MET A 620 56.16 -104.46 -5.40
CA MET A 620 56.39 -104.82 -6.79
C MET A 620 57.26 -103.76 -7.46
N THR A 621 58.46 -104.13 -7.86
CA THR A 621 59.36 -103.33 -8.71
C THR A 621 59.65 -104.07 -10.01
N VAL A 622 60.50 -103.52 -10.87
CA VAL A 622 60.96 -104.13 -12.11
C VAL A 622 62.49 -104.25 -12.06
N ASN A 623 63.05 -105.40 -12.41
CA ASN A 623 64.51 -105.57 -12.49
C ASN A 623 65.09 -105.12 -13.85
N ASP A 624 66.41 -105.18 -14.01
CA ASP A 624 67.11 -104.76 -15.24
C ASP A 624 66.72 -105.54 -16.51
N THR A 625 66.01 -106.67 -16.36
CA THR A 625 65.48 -107.46 -17.47
C THR A 625 64.01 -107.17 -17.78
N GLY A 626 63.39 -106.22 -17.08
CA GLY A 626 61.97 -105.88 -17.26
C GLY A 626 60.98 -106.78 -16.52
N ASN A 627 61.47 -107.72 -15.69
CA ASN A 627 60.61 -108.65 -14.97
C ASN A 627 60.13 -108.05 -13.62
N PRO A 628 58.88 -108.30 -13.22
CA PRO A 628 58.38 -107.87 -11.92
C PRO A 628 59.10 -108.63 -10.80
N VAL A 629 59.55 -107.90 -9.78
CA VAL A 629 60.17 -108.44 -8.57
C VAL A 629 59.32 -108.05 -7.36
N PHE A 630 58.93 -109.04 -6.57
CA PHE A 630 58.21 -108.84 -5.31
C PHE A 630 59.17 -108.97 -4.14
N THR A 631 59.47 -107.86 -3.48
CA THR A 631 60.31 -107.85 -2.28
C THR A 631 59.44 -107.67 -1.05
N SER A 632 59.58 -108.57 -0.06
CA SER A 632 58.94 -108.42 1.24
C SER A 632 59.52 -107.19 1.95
N ILE A 633 58.63 -106.37 2.50
CA ILE A 633 58.99 -105.16 3.24
C ILE A 633 58.17 -105.05 4.52
N ASN A 634 58.61 -104.20 5.44
CA ASN A 634 57.74 -103.75 6.52
C ASN A 634 56.59 -102.94 5.94
N CYS A 635 55.38 -103.19 6.43
CA CYS A 635 54.21 -102.42 6.02
C CYS A 635 54.41 -100.93 6.40
N PRO A 636 54.18 -99.99 5.46
CA PRO A 636 54.20 -98.57 5.78
C PRO A 636 53.15 -98.25 6.84
N GLN A 637 53.49 -97.36 7.78
CA GLN A 637 52.58 -96.88 8.82
C GLN A 637 51.58 -95.86 8.27
#